data_AF-A0A9W9YRA0-F1
#
_entry.id   AF-A0A9W9YRA0-F1
#
_cell.length_a   1.000
_cell.length_b   1.000
_cell.length_c   1.000
_cell.angle_alpha   90.00
_cell.angle_beta   90.00
_cell.angle_gamma   90.00
#
_symmetry.space_group_name_H-M   'P 1'
#
loop_
_entity.id
_entity.type
_entity.pdbx_description
1 polymer ?
#
loop_
_entity_poly.entity_id
_entity_poly.type
_entity_poly.pdbx_seq_one_letter_code
_entity_poly.pdbx_strand_id
1 'polypeptide(L)'
;MATRILGLCCDSEGNSRQIQKISGSISSLLPIRDDCIDVFHKSIVDWLSSPELYGRHRFTVEPRQGNVVLSKECERTYNSIKARNDVLAEYTPEEKYALQHGTYHFIAFAPLDESQKRKLFGHASNLELLYAKLQSKACDVFSLPKIDSMELDDCITCLRRHPYVLMENPKMIFQLLVNEAESTAMSLEACTVMQQPKYQLPLRLEVVNRVQSKDPVITKFRCKTNVNCCDVLNNDEHSLLVCGCTEGFIQMFSLETGRELWCCQGDVVDVWTTEEERCNYCVFIPQHGAVVHGRFDEAVTFGGESKKLFPDNKHTFIDSCISQDRKTMVTRQTHLTADLMIWELDTGKLLACLEQPTKSITCCTMSVCGQFVVSGSFDYGVSVWDTNASNNNCQHNTFGVNHPLIVDCLADLEGNSQFVLVNPSKKQSLTVCKLVTGAFETSSSTHVNLGSAHRSLGVSSRGDCLYVCGDSHHVNCPTLPFSVRIVPISNTTQWKYAREVDSERVLLRDLHTVYMCRTLENTTSTVMTDRGVQAISFSADGKHVYVLSKVRLSMYEASSGRFLCGNASIVNANSFALSPDGKAILIQTKDHYELWDCNLQHQVKSLEYPIPPQSFFGYINDDLVLFLSKQGFIQVWNLNELTLVETKNTNRSLIECCDIFAFERKDDNGNVHSHYRLLLCDRHGGLTLQDTFKARTIARNVPKGEIVKCCKFAPDGSSIATGHVDGTLRVWDGRHLELKKILNCGDGLVKGCGYLVQDLGDVIVSLSVSGTLRVWDNFSRQVLGFMHFESKLRRIATSPVDTQVCVALEDKIVIVNVHRPELD
;
A
#
# COMPACT_ATOMS: atom_id res chain seq x y z
N MET A 1 29.81 -26.39 -17.42
CA MET A 1 28.97 -27.23 -16.54
C MET A 1 29.00 -28.72 -16.95
N ALA A 2 28.73 -29.04 -18.22
CA ALA A 2 28.60 -30.43 -18.70
C ALA A 2 29.84 -31.34 -18.50
N THR A 3 31.06 -30.85 -18.71
CA THR A 3 32.30 -31.64 -18.52
C THR A 3 32.54 -32.06 -17.07
N ARG A 4 32.04 -31.31 -16.09
CA ARG A 4 32.12 -31.64 -14.66
C ARG A 4 30.96 -32.51 -14.19
N ILE A 5 29.76 -32.30 -14.73
CA ILE A 5 28.59 -33.17 -14.51
C ILE A 5 28.87 -34.61 -14.98
N LEU A 6 29.68 -34.77 -16.03
CA LEU A 6 30.11 -36.06 -16.57
C LEU A 6 31.28 -36.73 -15.82
N GLY A 7 31.82 -36.12 -14.75
CA GLY A 7 32.81 -36.77 -13.89
C GLY A 7 34.19 -37.01 -14.52
N LEU A 8 34.64 -36.19 -15.47
CA LEU A 8 35.99 -36.31 -16.03
C LEU A 8 37.00 -35.64 -15.09
N CYS A 9 37.75 -36.45 -14.33
CA CYS A 9 38.81 -36.00 -13.42
C CYS A 9 40.09 -35.66 -14.21
N CYS A 10 40.74 -34.55 -13.86
CA CYS A 10 41.94 -34.04 -14.52
C CYS A 10 43.20 -34.46 -13.74
N ASP A 11 43.90 -35.50 -14.19
CA ASP A 11 45.26 -35.81 -13.72
C ASP A 11 46.07 -36.50 -14.84
N SER A 12 46.57 -35.72 -15.80
CA SER A 12 47.81 -36.00 -16.58
C SER A 12 48.03 -34.94 -17.66
N GLU A 13 49.22 -34.33 -17.66
CA GLU A 13 49.58 -33.19 -18.54
C GLU A 13 49.62 -33.52 -20.05
N GLY A 14 49.60 -34.80 -20.43
CA GLY A 14 49.64 -35.22 -21.85
C GLY A 14 48.33 -35.01 -22.62
N ASN A 15 47.16 -35.01 -21.95
CA ASN A 15 45.84 -34.98 -22.61
C ASN A 15 45.15 -33.61 -22.56
N SER A 16 45.77 -32.62 -21.92
CA SER A 16 45.20 -31.27 -21.71
C SER A 16 44.78 -30.57 -23.03
N ARG A 17 45.57 -30.70 -24.10
CA ARG A 17 45.30 -30.03 -25.39
C ARG A 17 44.16 -30.69 -26.18
N GLN A 18 44.02 -32.01 -26.12
CA GLN A 18 42.90 -32.74 -26.72
C GLN A 18 41.63 -32.56 -25.91
N ILE A 19 41.70 -32.57 -24.58
CA ILE A 19 40.57 -32.31 -23.68
C ILE A 19 40.11 -30.85 -23.76
N GLN A 20 40.98 -29.87 -23.97
CA GLN A 20 40.56 -28.48 -24.24
C GLN A 20 39.88 -28.32 -25.61
N LYS A 21 40.33 -29.05 -26.64
CA LYS A 21 39.64 -29.09 -27.95
C LYS A 21 38.28 -29.79 -27.86
N ILE A 22 38.18 -30.87 -27.08
CA ILE A 22 36.94 -31.60 -26.81
C ILE A 22 36.00 -30.76 -25.93
N SER A 23 36.50 -30.09 -24.90
CA SER A 23 35.73 -29.17 -24.05
C SER A 23 35.25 -27.93 -24.81
N GLY A 24 36.08 -27.38 -25.71
CA GLY A 24 35.69 -26.31 -26.62
C GLY A 24 34.62 -26.74 -27.62
N SER A 25 34.70 -27.97 -28.11
CA SER A 25 33.69 -28.56 -29.02
C SER A 25 32.39 -28.90 -28.28
N ILE A 26 32.46 -29.45 -27.07
CA ILE A 26 31.29 -29.77 -26.22
C ILE A 26 30.59 -28.50 -25.73
N SER A 27 31.34 -27.44 -25.39
CA SER A 27 30.78 -26.14 -25.00
C SER A 27 30.12 -25.44 -26.19
N SER A 28 30.57 -25.70 -27.43
CA SER A 28 29.88 -25.25 -28.65
C SER A 28 28.65 -26.09 -29.04
N LEU A 29 28.51 -27.29 -28.46
CA LEU A 29 27.46 -28.28 -28.78
C LEU A 29 26.34 -28.36 -27.73
N LEU A 30 26.43 -27.58 -26.64
CA LEU A 30 25.36 -27.37 -25.67
C LEU A 30 24.96 -25.89 -25.62
N PRO A 31 24.46 -25.32 -26.73
CA PRO A 31 23.98 -23.96 -26.71
C PRO A 31 22.70 -23.90 -25.88
N ILE A 32 22.65 -22.99 -24.91
CA ILE A 32 21.40 -22.60 -24.27
C ILE A 32 20.65 -21.74 -25.29
N ARG A 33 19.50 -22.22 -25.75
CA ARG A 33 18.59 -21.51 -26.65
C ARG A 33 17.21 -21.55 -26.02
N ASP A 34 16.52 -20.42 -26.00
CA ASP A 34 15.16 -20.28 -25.47
C ASP A 34 14.99 -20.88 -24.06
N ASP A 35 15.93 -20.56 -23.15
CA ASP A 35 15.96 -21.01 -21.75
C ASP A 35 15.95 -22.55 -21.55
N CYS A 36 16.25 -23.32 -22.59
CA CYS A 36 16.40 -24.78 -22.54
C CYS A 36 17.82 -25.22 -22.91
N ILE A 37 18.28 -26.31 -22.29
CA ILE A 37 19.51 -27.00 -22.71
C ILE A 37 19.14 -27.94 -23.86
N ASP A 38 19.51 -27.58 -25.08
CA ASP A 38 19.39 -28.48 -26.22
C ASP A 38 20.44 -29.60 -26.10
N VAL A 39 19.98 -30.80 -25.74
CA VAL A 39 20.83 -32.00 -25.64
C VAL A 39 20.77 -32.76 -26.97
N PHE A 40 21.89 -32.86 -27.69
CA PHE A 40 21.97 -33.71 -28.86
C PHE A 40 21.78 -35.20 -28.51
N HIS A 41 21.06 -35.88 -29.40
CA HIS A 41 20.66 -37.28 -29.33
C HIS A 41 21.83 -38.25 -29.06
N LYS A 42 21.56 -39.18 -28.14
CA LYS A 42 22.45 -40.22 -27.57
C LYS A 42 23.30 -41.03 -28.57
N SER A 43 22.90 -41.10 -29.82
CA SER A 43 23.48 -41.94 -30.88
C SER A 43 24.92 -41.57 -31.31
N ILE A 44 25.37 -40.33 -31.07
CA ILE A 44 26.71 -39.87 -31.51
C ILE A 44 27.80 -40.15 -30.47
N VAL A 45 27.44 -40.19 -29.18
CA VAL A 45 28.33 -40.63 -28.09
C VAL A 45 28.60 -42.13 -28.18
N ASP A 46 27.59 -42.90 -28.58
CA ASP A 46 27.67 -44.35 -28.76
C ASP A 46 28.53 -44.74 -29.99
N TRP A 47 28.64 -43.87 -31.01
CA TRP A 47 29.45 -44.10 -32.22
C TRP A 47 30.96 -44.05 -31.96
N LEU A 48 31.40 -43.22 -31.00
CA LEU A 48 32.83 -42.94 -30.76
C LEU A 48 33.48 -43.84 -29.71
N SER A 49 32.70 -44.63 -28.95
CA SER A 49 33.20 -45.27 -27.72
C SER A 49 33.50 -46.77 -27.86
N SER A 50 32.62 -47.58 -28.48
CA SER A 50 32.81 -49.01 -28.79
C SER A 50 31.57 -49.56 -29.52
N PRO A 51 31.67 -50.12 -30.74
CA PRO A 51 30.52 -50.58 -31.53
C PRO A 51 29.70 -51.72 -30.91
N GLU A 52 30.22 -52.42 -29.91
CA GLU A 52 29.63 -53.65 -29.35
C GLU A 52 28.56 -53.40 -28.27
N LEU A 53 28.39 -52.15 -27.80
CA LEU A 53 27.45 -51.79 -26.74
C LEU A 53 26.12 -51.20 -27.23
N TYR A 54 25.85 -51.29 -28.53
CA TYR A 54 24.64 -50.74 -29.13
C TYR A 54 23.37 -51.39 -28.53
N GLY A 55 22.58 -50.59 -27.83
CA GLY A 55 21.25 -50.97 -27.32
C GLY A 55 21.13 -51.36 -25.84
N ARG A 56 22.15 -51.16 -24.98
CA ARG A 56 22.12 -51.71 -23.59
C ARG A 56 22.24 -50.78 -22.39
N HIS A 57 22.10 -49.45 -22.51
CA HIS A 57 22.06 -48.59 -21.31
C HIS A 57 20.98 -47.50 -21.35
N ARG A 58 19.91 -47.68 -20.57
CA ARG A 58 19.09 -46.58 -20.03
C ARG A 58 19.87 -45.97 -18.86
N PHE A 59 20.38 -44.75 -19.02
CA PHE A 59 20.85 -43.96 -17.88
C PHE A 59 19.66 -43.15 -17.37
N THR A 60 19.05 -43.63 -16.30
CA THR A 60 18.07 -42.86 -15.52
C THR A 60 18.82 -42.27 -14.34
N VAL A 61 19.11 -40.96 -14.38
CA VAL A 61 19.53 -40.26 -13.16
C VAL A 61 18.30 -40.21 -12.27
N GLU A 62 18.40 -40.77 -11.08
CA GLU A 62 17.35 -40.63 -10.07
C GLU A 62 17.15 -39.13 -9.82
N PRO A 63 15.92 -38.58 -9.93
CA PRO A 63 15.67 -37.14 -9.80
C PRO A 63 16.28 -36.54 -8.53
N ARG A 64 16.32 -37.34 -7.45
CA ARG A 64 16.99 -37.04 -6.18
C ARG A 64 18.47 -36.72 -6.33
N GLN A 65 19.22 -37.61 -6.98
CA GLN A 65 20.67 -37.44 -7.15
C GLN A 65 20.99 -36.26 -8.08
N GLY A 66 20.17 -36.04 -9.12
CA GLY A 66 20.33 -34.90 -10.03
C GLY A 66 20.17 -33.55 -9.33
N ASN A 67 19.09 -33.36 -8.57
CA ASN A 67 18.82 -32.13 -7.82
C ASN A 67 19.86 -31.88 -6.70
N VAL A 68 20.41 -32.91 -6.06
CA VAL A 68 21.51 -32.77 -5.08
C VAL A 68 22.81 -32.27 -5.73
N VAL A 69 23.10 -32.69 -6.96
CA VAL A 69 24.26 -32.20 -7.70
C VAL A 69 24.03 -30.76 -8.16
N LEU A 70 22.84 -30.46 -8.69
CA LEU A 70 22.48 -29.12 -9.14
C LEU A 70 22.49 -28.10 -8.00
N SER A 71 22.02 -28.46 -6.80
CA SER A 71 22.05 -27.57 -5.64
C SER A 71 23.48 -27.21 -5.21
N LYS A 72 24.42 -28.17 -5.25
CA LYS A 72 25.85 -27.91 -4.98
C LYS A 72 26.50 -27.00 -6.02
N GLU A 73 26.16 -27.15 -7.30
CA GLU A 73 26.67 -26.24 -8.34
C GLU A 73 26.06 -24.84 -8.23
N CYS A 74 24.78 -24.74 -7.87
CA CYS A 74 24.15 -23.46 -7.56
C CYS A 74 24.83 -22.78 -6.35
N GLU A 75 25.14 -23.53 -5.28
CA GLU A 75 25.86 -23.03 -4.09
C GLU A 75 27.24 -22.45 -4.47
N ARG A 76 28.01 -23.13 -5.33
CA ARG A 76 29.30 -22.61 -5.83
C ARG A 76 29.12 -21.34 -6.65
N THR A 77 28.09 -21.30 -7.49
CA THR A 77 27.79 -20.14 -8.33
C THR A 77 27.42 -18.94 -7.47
N TYR A 78 26.60 -19.13 -6.42
CA TYR A 78 26.27 -18.09 -5.44
C TYR A 78 27.50 -17.55 -4.72
N ASN A 79 28.39 -18.43 -4.25
CA ASN A 79 29.64 -18.01 -3.61
C ASN A 79 30.53 -17.22 -4.58
N SER A 80 30.55 -17.59 -5.86
CA SER A 80 31.25 -16.82 -6.89
C SER A 80 30.62 -15.45 -7.14
N ILE A 81 29.30 -15.31 -7.08
CA ILE A 81 28.61 -14.01 -7.21
C ILE A 81 28.94 -13.12 -6.00
N LYS A 82 28.95 -13.70 -4.79
CA LYS A 82 29.27 -13.00 -3.54
C LYS A 82 30.71 -12.48 -3.48
N ALA A 83 31.66 -13.27 -3.98
CA ALA A 83 33.09 -12.90 -3.95
C ALA A 83 33.48 -11.76 -4.92
N ARG A 84 32.56 -11.26 -5.74
CA ARG A 84 32.83 -10.18 -6.71
C ARG A 84 32.60 -8.80 -6.11
N ASN A 85 33.55 -7.91 -6.35
CA ASN A 85 33.49 -6.51 -5.88
C ASN A 85 32.52 -5.63 -6.68
N ASP A 86 32.13 -6.04 -7.90
CA ASP A 86 31.31 -5.22 -8.81
C ASP A 86 29.85 -5.72 -8.90
N VAL A 87 28.90 -4.81 -9.16
CA VAL A 87 27.52 -5.15 -9.57
C VAL A 87 27.53 -5.36 -11.08
N LEU A 88 27.25 -6.59 -11.52
CA LEU A 88 27.15 -6.90 -12.94
C LEU A 88 25.88 -6.32 -13.54
N ALA A 89 25.96 -5.76 -14.74
CA ALA A 89 24.79 -5.36 -15.52
C ALA A 89 24.03 -6.59 -16.07
N GLU A 90 24.77 -7.65 -16.42
CA GLU A 90 24.22 -8.90 -16.95
C GLU A 90 24.91 -10.12 -16.30
N TYR A 91 24.10 -11.11 -15.95
CA TYR A 91 24.56 -12.40 -15.44
C TYR A 91 24.79 -13.39 -16.58
N THR A 92 25.77 -14.29 -16.42
CA THR A 92 25.96 -15.41 -17.34
C THR A 92 24.73 -16.34 -17.34
N PRO A 93 24.48 -17.11 -18.42
CA PRO A 93 23.37 -18.05 -18.46
C PRO A 93 23.36 -19.05 -17.28
N GLU A 94 24.54 -19.51 -16.84
CA GLU A 94 24.67 -20.38 -15.68
C GLU A 94 24.28 -19.68 -14.36
N GLU A 95 24.67 -18.42 -14.20
CA GLU A 95 24.28 -17.61 -13.05
C GLU A 95 22.79 -17.30 -13.05
N LYS A 96 22.20 -16.99 -14.22
CA LYS A 96 20.75 -16.80 -14.36
C LYS A 96 20.00 -18.06 -13.97
N TYR A 97 20.44 -19.22 -14.45
CA TYR A 97 19.84 -20.51 -14.07
C TYR A 97 19.94 -20.75 -12.57
N ALA A 98 21.12 -20.56 -11.97
CA ALA A 98 21.31 -20.71 -10.53
C ALA A 98 20.42 -19.74 -9.74
N LEU A 99 20.32 -18.47 -10.15
CA LEU A 99 19.46 -17.47 -9.52
C LEU A 99 17.96 -17.76 -9.69
N GLN A 100 17.54 -18.42 -10.78
CA GLN A 100 16.14 -18.77 -11.07
C GLN A 100 15.66 -20.08 -10.45
N HIS A 101 16.52 -21.09 -10.40
CA HIS A 101 16.12 -22.46 -10.05
C HIS A 101 16.91 -23.03 -8.88
N GLY A 102 17.90 -22.31 -8.37
CA GLY A 102 18.74 -22.80 -7.29
C GLY A 102 17.95 -23.10 -6.02
N THR A 103 17.00 -22.24 -5.60
CA THR A 103 16.18 -22.52 -4.40
C THR A 103 15.28 -23.74 -4.62
N TYR A 104 14.74 -23.91 -5.82
CA TYR A 104 13.94 -25.08 -6.18
C TYR A 104 14.73 -26.38 -5.99
N HIS A 105 15.99 -26.45 -6.45
CA HIS A 105 16.82 -27.65 -6.26
C HIS A 105 17.17 -27.92 -4.79
N PHE A 106 17.16 -26.90 -3.92
CA PHE A 106 17.28 -27.10 -2.48
C PHE A 106 16.01 -27.63 -1.83
N ILE A 107 14.81 -27.29 -2.36
CA ILE A 107 13.51 -27.58 -1.74
C ILE A 107 12.83 -28.82 -2.34
N ALA A 108 13.22 -29.25 -3.55
CA ALA A 108 12.54 -30.29 -4.33
C ALA A 108 12.37 -31.64 -3.62
N PHE A 109 13.00 -31.87 -2.47
CA PHE A 109 12.73 -33.01 -1.59
C PHE A 109 12.45 -32.56 -0.17
N ALA A 110 11.17 -32.58 0.20
CA ALA A 110 10.74 -32.60 1.59
C ALA A 110 10.71 -34.07 2.09
N PRO A 111 10.99 -34.33 3.39
CA PRO A 111 11.34 -33.38 4.44
C PRO A 111 12.81 -32.95 4.38
N LEU A 112 13.06 -31.66 4.59
CA LEU A 112 14.40 -31.07 4.65
C LEU A 112 15.06 -31.36 6.01
N ASP A 113 16.32 -31.78 5.99
CA ASP A 113 17.11 -31.89 7.22
C ASP A 113 17.39 -30.51 7.85
N GLU A 114 17.57 -30.43 9.17
CA GLU A 114 17.89 -29.17 9.88
C GLU A 114 19.17 -28.47 9.39
N SER A 115 20.10 -29.22 8.78
CA SER A 115 21.27 -28.65 8.12
C SER A 115 20.90 -27.98 6.79
N GLN A 116 20.02 -28.59 6.00
CA GLN A 116 19.54 -28.06 4.72
C GLN A 116 18.65 -26.84 4.93
N LYS A 117 17.78 -26.85 5.94
CA LYS A 117 16.97 -25.68 6.32
C LYS A 117 17.84 -24.48 6.70
N ARG A 118 18.89 -24.69 7.51
CA ARG A 118 19.85 -23.63 7.88
C ARG A 118 20.61 -23.05 6.68
N LYS A 119 21.00 -23.90 5.72
CA LYS A 119 21.63 -23.44 4.48
C LYS A 119 20.66 -22.66 3.60
N LEU A 120 19.44 -23.17 3.41
CA LEU A 120 18.40 -22.48 2.66
C LEU A 120 18.08 -21.13 3.29
N PHE A 121 17.95 -21.08 4.61
CA PHE A 121 17.78 -19.84 5.37
C PHE A 121 18.93 -18.86 5.10
N GLY A 122 20.19 -19.28 5.30
CA GLY A 122 21.35 -18.42 5.08
C GLY A 122 21.50 -17.93 3.63
N HIS A 123 20.97 -18.66 2.64
CA HIS A 123 20.92 -18.19 1.26
C HIS A 123 19.73 -17.27 0.98
N ALA A 124 18.57 -17.54 1.57
CA ALA A 124 17.34 -16.79 1.34
C ALA A 124 17.30 -15.45 2.09
N SER A 125 17.90 -15.38 3.29
CA SER A 125 18.03 -14.15 4.08
C SER A 125 19.20 -13.27 3.63
N ASN A 126 20.09 -13.78 2.77
CA ASN A 126 21.25 -13.02 2.30
C ASN A 126 20.81 -11.93 1.32
N LEU A 127 20.92 -10.67 1.75
CA LEU A 127 20.42 -9.52 1.00
C LEU A 127 21.16 -9.27 -0.32
N GLU A 128 22.45 -9.58 -0.40
CA GLU A 128 23.25 -9.43 -1.62
C GLU A 128 22.80 -10.42 -2.70
N LEU A 129 22.53 -11.67 -2.31
CA LEU A 129 22.00 -12.68 -3.21
C LEU A 129 20.55 -12.38 -3.60
N LEU A 130 19.75 -11.88 -2.67
CA LEU A 130 18.37 -11.47 -2.93
C LEU A 130 18.30 -10.32 -3.96
N TYR A 131 19.19 -9.34 -3.83
CA TYR A 131 19.37 -8.28 -4.82
C TYR A 131 19.75 -8.84 -6.20
N ALA A 132 20.70 -9.79 -6.26
CA ALA A 132 21.09 -10.43 -7.52
C ALA A 132 19.93 -11.18 -8.19
N LYS A 133 19.10 -11.87 -7.39
CA LYS A 133 17.89 -12.56 -7.85
C LYS A 133 16.89 -11.57 -8.47
N LEU A 134 16.57 -10.48 -7.75
CA LEU A 134 15.69 -9.42 -8.25
C LEU A 134 16.20 -8.81 -9.57
N GLN A 135 17.50 -8.54 -9.67
CA GLN A 135 18.09 -7.99 -10.89
C GLN A 135 18.00 -8.95 -12.08
N SER A 136 18.11 -10.25 -11.85
CA SER A 136 17.91 -11.28 -12.89
C SER A 136 16.43 -11.48 -13.28
N LYS A 137 15.50 -10.69 -12.71
CA LYS A 137 14.03 -10.81 -12.83
C LYS A 137 13.51 -12.19 -12.40
N ALA A 138 14.30 -12.88 -11.59
CA ALA A 138 14.05 -14.21 -11.11
C ALA A 138 13.68 -14.15 -9.63
N CYS A 139 12.44 -14.51 -9.29
CA CYS A 139 11.99 -14.47 -7.90
C CYS A 139 11.44 -15.82 -7.46
N ASP A 140 12.31 -16.82 -7.44
CA ASP A 140 12.08 -18.10 -6.76
C ASP A 140 11.98 -17.95 -5.22
N VAL A 141 12.31 -16.77 -4.70
CA VAL A 141 12.19 -16.38 -3.29
C VAL A 141 10.74 -16.37 -2.81
N PHE A 142 9.78 -16.08 -3.70
CA PHE A 142 8.36 -16.15 -3.34
C PHE A 142 7.90 -17.58 -3.02
N SER A 143 8.55 -18.60 -3.60
CA SER A 143 8.21 -20.02 -3.44
C SER A 143 8.92 -20.73 -2.29
N LEU A 144 9.54 -19.99 -1.37
CA LEU A 144 10.16 -20.60 -0.20
C LEU A 144 9.09 -21.18 0.74
N PRO A 145 9.29 -22.41 1.25
CA PRO A 145 8.39 -22.98 2.26
C PRO A 145 8.43 -22.11 3.52
N LYS A 146 7.34 -22.10 4.29
CA LYS A 146 7.32 -21.47 5.63
C LYS A 146 8.42 -22.11 6.48
N ILE A 147 9.46 -21.32 6.74
CA ILE A 147 10.49 -21.62 7.72
C ILE A 147 10.24 -20.68 8.89
N ASP A 148 10.21 -21.22 10.11
CA ASP A 148 10.03 -20.46 11.34
C ASP A 148 11.26 -19.56 11.60
N SER A 149 11.34 -18.43 10.91
CA SER A 149 12.31 -17.37 11.14
C SER A 149 11.68 -16.01 10.81
N MET A 150 11.83 -15.08 11.74
CA MET A 150 11.31 -13.73 11.62
C MET A 150 12.04 -12.93 10.53
N GLU A 151 13.34 -13.17 10.36
CA GLU A 151 14.18 -12.52 9.35
C GLU A 151 13.74 -12.85 7.92
N LEU A 152 13.41 -14.11 7.67
CA LEU A 152 12.93 -14.55 6.37
C LEU A 152 11.51 -14.03 6.11
N ASP A 153 10.65 -14.01 7.14
CA ASP A 153 9.30 -13.45 7.04
C ASP A 153 9.33 -11.95 6.70
N ASP A 154 10.26 -11.18 7.27
CA ASP A 154 10.49 -9.78 6.92
C ASP A 154 10.87 -9.61 5.44
N CYS A 155 11.81 -10.43 4.94
CA CYS A 155 12.22 -10.41 3.53
C CYS A 155 11.07 -10.74 2.59
N ILE A 156 10.33 -11.81 2.90
CA ILE A 156 9.19 -12.26 2.11
C ILE A 156 8.08 -11.22 2.12
N THR A 157 7.75 -10.66 3.28
CA THR A 157 6.70 -9.64 3.44
C THR A 157 7.06 -8.38 2.65
N CYS A 158 8.31 -7.92 2.72
CA CYS A 158 8.79 -6.77 1.94
C CYS A 158 8.65 -7.02 0.42
N LEU A 159 9.09 -8.19 -0.06
CA LEU A 159 8.97 -8.58 -1.46
C LEU A 159 7.51 -8.64 -1.93
N ARG A 160 6.61 -9.16 -1.09
CA ARG A 160 5.17 -9.30 -1.38
C ARG A 160 4.40 -7.99 -1.33
N ARG A 161 4.88 -7.03 -0.54
CA ARG A 161 4.25 -5.71 -0.40
C ARG A 161 4.68 -4.75 -1.50
N HIS A 162 5.90 -4.89 -2.01
CA HIS A 162 6.49 -3.99 -3.01
C HIS A 162 7.04 -4.67 -4.27
N PRO A 163 6.35 -5.67 -4.87
CA PRO A 163 6.92 -6.45 -5.96
C PRO A 163 7.31 -5.61 -7.17
N TYR A 164 6.47 -4.65 -7.59
CA TYR A 164 6.73 -3.81 -8.77
C TYR A 164 7.88 -2.82 -8.56
N VAL A 165 7.92 -2.17 -7.40
CA VAL A 165 8.99 -1.22 -7.05
C VAL A 165 10.34 -1.94 -7.07
N LEU A 166 10.37 -3.18 -6.58
CA LEU A 166 11.58 -3.99 -6.53
C LEU A 166 11.96 -4.57 -7.90
N MET A 167 10.99 -4.88 -8.77
CA MET A 167 11.27 -5.31 -10.14
C MET A 167 11.80 -4.19 -11.02
N GLU A 168 11.33 -2.96 -10.83
CA GLU A 168 11.84 -1.77 -11.53
C GLU A 168 13.15 -1.25 -10.93
N ASN A 169 13.26 -1.26 -9.60
CA ASN A 169 14.43 -0.78 -8.87
C ASN A 169 14.83 -1.75 -7.74
N PRO A 170 15.58 -2.82 -8.06
CA PRO A 170 16.00 -3.84 -7.09
C PRO A 170 16.77 -3.30 -5.88
N LYS A 171 17.50 -2.19 -6.03
CA LYS A 171 18.28 -1.59 -4.93
C LYS A 171 17.40 -1.08 -3.80
N MET A 172 16.12 -0.80 -4.07
CA MET A 172 15.19 -0.30 -3.07
C MET A 172 14.88 -1.32 -1.98
N ILE A 173 15.20 -2.60 -2.18
CA ILE A 173 14.97 -3.64 -1.17
C ILE A 173 15.67 -3.34 0.15
N PHE A 174 16.90 -2.85 0.11
CA PHE A 174 17.64 -2.54 1.33
C PHE A 174 16.96 -1.38 2.08
N GLN A 175 16.57 -0.33 1.37
CA GLN A 175 15.88 0.82 1.95
C GLN A 175 14.51 0.45 2.55
N LEU A 176 13.77 -0.44 1.89
CA LEU A 176 12.48 -0.94 2.39
C LEU A 176 12.67 -1.81 3.63
N LEU A 177 13.64 -2.73 3.63
CA LEU A 177 13.93 -3.58 4.79
C LEU A 177 14.44 -2.77 5.99
N VAL A 178 15.20 -1.70 5.77
CA VAL A 178 15.56 -0.77 6.84
C VAL A 178 14.32 -0.19 7.50
N ASN A 179 13.24 0.09 6.77
CA ASN A 179 12.07 0.78 7.33
C ASN A 179 10.94 -0.17 7.79
N GLU A 180 10.79 -1.33 7.14
CA GLU A 180 9.64 -2.23 7.32
C GLU A 180 9.94 -3.51 8.11
N ALA A 181 11.20 -3.91 8.24
CA ALA A 181 11.54 -5.15 8.96
C ALA A 181 11.16 -5.06 10.45
N GLU A 182 10.50 -6.10 10.95
CA GLU A 182 10.20 -6.24 12.37
C GLU A 182 11.44 -6.71 13.15
N SER A 183 12.32 -7.49 12.52
CA SER A 183 13.60 -7.91 13.07
C SER A 183 14.64 -6.80 12.99
N THR A 184 15.21 -6.48 14.15
CA THR A 184 16.34 -5.55 14.25
C THR A 184 17.57 -6.09 13.53
N ALA A 185 17.75 -7.41 13.47
CA ALA A 185 18.86 -8.05 12.77
C ALA A 185 18.82 -7.77 11.26
N MET A 186 17.66 -7.96 10.62
CA MET A 186 17.50 -7.69 9.19
C MET A 186 17.60 -6.22 8.86
N SER A 187 17.05 -5.34 9.70
CA SER A 187 17.20 -3.90 9.51
C SER A 187 18.68 -3.50 9.58
N LEU A 188 19.47 -4.04 10.51
CA LEU A 188 20.90 -3.75 10.63
C LEU A 188 21.70 -4.35 9.47
N GLU A 189 21.40 -5.58 9.02
CA GLU A 189 22.06 -6.18 7.85
C GLU A 189 21.80 -5.36 6.57
N ALA A 190 20.56 -4.88 6.37
CA ALA A 190 20.25 -3.99 5.25
C ALA A 190 21.06 -2.69 5.32
N CYS A 191 21.27 -2.14 6.53
CA CYS A 191 22.12 -0.96 6.72
C CYS A 191 23.58 -1.22 6.36
N THR A 192 24.15 -2.35 6.78
CA THR A 192 25.57 -2.67 6.52
C THR A 192 25.80 -2.94 5.04
N VAL A 193 24.86 -3.60 4.35
CA VAL A 193 24.93 -3.80 2.91
C VAL A 193 24.85 -2.46 2.16
N MET A 194 23.99 -1.54 2.59
CA MET A 194 23.90 -0.19 2.00
C MET A 194 25.15 0.67 2.19
N GLN A 195 25.96 0.41 3.20
CA GLN A 195 27.24 1.11 3.41
C GLN A 195 28.32 0.63 2.43
N GLN A 196 28.18 -0.57 1.86
CA GLN A 196 29.13 -1.03 0.86
C GLN A 196 29.02 -0.16 -0.41
N PRO A 197 30.16 0.27 -1.01
CA PRO A 197 30.15 1.13 -2.20
C PRO A 197 29.42 0.48 -3.39
N LYS A 198 29.38 -0.85 -3.42
CA LYS A 198 28.67 -1.67 -4.40
C LYS A 198 27.15 -1.44 -4.41
N TYR A 199 26.54 -1.23 -3.23
CA TYR A 199 25.08 -1.14 -3.06
C TYR A 199 24.61 0.23 -2.53
N GLN A 200 25.53 1.19 -2.45
CA GLN A 200 25.30 2.52 -1.91
C GLN A 200 24.18 3.24 -2.69
N LEU A 201 23.19 3.72 -1.95
CA LEU A 201 22.17 4.64 -2.45
C LEU A 201 22.63 6.09 -2.22
N PRO A 202 22.25 7.06 -3.08
CA PRO A 202 22.69 8.46 -2.91
C PRO A 202 22.25 9.06 -1.56
N LEU A 203 21.10 8.63 -1.05
CA LEU A 203 20.61 8.95 0.29
C LEU A 203 19.96 7.71 0.90
N ARG A 204 20.08 7.61 2.23
CA ARG A 204 19.30 6.69 3.05
C ARG A 204 18.19 7.46 3.76
N LEU A 205 16.96 7.03 3.55
CA LEU A 205 15.75 7.62 4.13
C LEU A 205 15.21 6.70 5.23
N GLU A 206 15.56 6.99 6.49
CA GLU A 206 15.19 6.14 7.62
C GLU A 206 13.93 6.64 8.32
N VAL A 207 12.93 5.76 8.44
CA VAL A 207 11.73 6.01 9.25
C VAL A 207 12.07 5.75 10.72
N VAL A 208 11.95 6.79 11.53
CA VAL A 208 12.27 6.75 12.95
C VAL A 208 11.16 6.06 13.75
N ASN A 209 9.91 6.41 13.49
CA ASN A 209 8.76 5.96 14.26
C ASN A 209 8.07 4.73 13.65
N ARG A 210 8.85 3.67 13.42
CA ARG A 210 8.42 2.43 12.72
C ARG A 210 7.20 1.76 13.37
N VAL A 211 7.19 1.66 14.70
CA VAL A 211 6.11 0.98 15.45
C VAL A 211 4.76 1.65 15.27
N GLN A 212 4.73 2.99 15.21
CA GLN A 212 3.50 3.77 15.01
C GLN A 212 3.08 3.88 13.54
N SER A 213 3.93 3.42 12.62
CA SER A 213 3.73 3.56 11.18
C SER A 213 3.53 2.24 10.43
N LYS A 214 3.36 1.11 11.14
CA LYS A 214 3.03 -0.18 10.53
C LYS A 214 1.77 -0.07 9.67
N ASP A 215 1.84 -0.65 8.48
CA ASP A 215 0.75 -0.72 7.52
C ASP A 215 0.09 -2.09 7.65
N PRO A 216 -1.26 -2.19 7.64
CA PRO A 216 -1.95 -3.48 7.72
C PRO A 216 -1.67 -4.41 6.54
N VAL A 217 -1.18 -3.93 5.39
CA VAL A 217 -0.98 -4.75 4.17
C VAL A 217 0.19 -5.73 4.30
N ILE A 218 -0.11 -7.02 4.11
CA ILE A 218 0.86 -8.13 4.06
C ILE A 218 1.30 -8.43 2.62
N THR A 219 0.37 -8.43 1.67
CA THR A 219 0.64 -8.87 0.29
C THR A 219 -0.26 -8.16 -0.70
N LYS A 220 0.28 -7.81 -1.87
CA LYS A 220 -0.47 -7.20 -2.97
C LYS A 220 -0.53 -8.13 -4.17
N PHE A 221 -1.74 -8.52 -4.55
CA PHE A 221 -2.05 -9.29 -5.74
C PHE A 221 -2.60 -8.34 -6.80
N ARG A 222 -1.73 -7.82 -7.66
CA ARG A 222 -2.17 -6.91 -8.72
C ARG A 222 -2.59 -7.73 -9.93
N CYS A 223 -3.77 -7.40 -10.41
CA CYS A 223 -4.40 -8.03 -11.55
C CYS A 223 -4.07 -7.28 -12.83
N LYS A 224 -4.21 -7.95 -13.99
CA LYS A 224 -3.95 -7.38 -15.31
C LYS A 224 -4.90 -6.23 -15.64
N THR A 225 -6.16 -6.36 -15.26
CA THR A 225 -7.23 -5.40 -15.54
C THR A 225 -8.04 -5.13 -14.26
N ASN A 226 -9.23 -4.51 -14.37
CA ASN A 226 -10.03 -4.19 -13.19
C ASN A 226 -10.55 -5.45 -12.51
N VAL A 227 -10.44 -5.55 -11.18
CA VAL A 227 -10.92 -6.67 -10.38
C VAL A 227 -12.41 -6.49 -10.11
N ASN A 228 -13.23 -7.35 -10.72
CA ASN A 228 -14.67 -7.37 -10.51
C ASN A 228 -15.03 -8.15 -9.25
N CYS A 229 -14.43 -9.32 -9.08
CA CYS A 229 -14.70 -10.25 -7.98
C CYS A 229 -13.44 -11.04 -7.59
N CYS A 230 -13.48 -11.64 -6.41
CA CYS A 230 -12.50 -12.63 -5.99
C CYS A 230 -13.11 -13.67 -5.06
N ASP A 231 -12.55 -14.87 -5.08
CA ASP A 231 -12.90 -15.96 -4.16
C ASP A 231 -11.62 -16.56 -3.57
N VAL A 232 -11.74 -17.17 -2.39
CA VAL A 232 -10.62 -17.74 -1.62
C VAL A 232 -10.93 -19.18 -1.29
N LEU A 233 -9.93 -20.04 -1.52
CA LEU A 233 -9.92 -21.41 -1.04
C LEU A 233 -8.75 -21.56 -0.08
N ASN A 234 -9.05 -21.75 1.21
CA ASN A 234 -8.06 -21.92 2.26
C ASN A 234 -8.44 -23.15 3.10
N ASN A 235 -7.84 -24.30 2.80
CA ASN A 235 -7.98 -25.56 3.51
C ASN A 235 -6.58 -26.19 3.74
N ASP A 236 -6.52 -27.34 4.41
CA ASP A 236 -5.24 -28.00 4.73
C ASP A 236 -4.42 -28.39 3.47
N GLU A 237 -5.06 -28.51 2.31
CA GLU A 237 -4.42 -28.92 1.05
C GLU A 237 -4.09 -27.76 0.10
N HIS A 238 -4.86 -26.67 0.14
CA HIS A 238 -4.84 -25.59 -0.83
C HIS A 238 -5.06 -24.22 -0.15
N SER A 239 -4.15 -23.29 -0.43
CA SER A 239 -4.28 -21.88 -0.04
C SER A 239 -4.17 -21.00 -1.29
N LEU A 240 -5.32 -20.77 -1.94
CA LEU A 240 -5.46 -20.18 -3.26
C LEU A 240 -6.43 -18.98 -3.26
N LEU A 241 -6.12 -18.01 -4.10
CA LEU A 241 -6.95 -16.85 -4.41
C LEU A 241 -7.23 -16.84 -5.91
N VAL A 242 -8.48 -16.63 -6.31
CA VAL A 242 -8.83 -16.39 -7.71
C VAL A 242 -9.50 -15.04 -7.85
N CYS A 243 -9.12 -14.30 -8.89
CA CYS A 243 -9.62 -12.99 -9.22
C CYS A 243 -10.23 -13.00 -10.63
N GLY A 244 -11.50 -12.62 -10.72
CA GLY A 244 -12.19 -12.37 -11.97
C GLY A 244 -12.05 -10.89 -12.32
N CYS A 245 -11.50 -10.63 -13.49
CA CYS A 245 -11.16 -9.29 -13.95
C CYS A 245 -11.94 -8.93 -15.23
N THR A 246 -12.04 -7.63 -15.52
CA THR A 246 -12.62 -7.11 -16.76
C THR A 246 -11.91 -7.69 -17.99
N GLU A 247 -12.59 -7.67 -19.14
CA GLU A 247 -12.10 -8.26 -20.41
C GLU A 247 -12.01 -9.79 -20.40
N GLY A 248 -12.61 -10.44 -19.39
CA GLY A 248 -12.66 -11.89 -19.31
C GLY A 248 -11.44 -12.54 -18.66
N PHE A 249 -10.52 -11.76 -18.09
CA PHE A 249 -9.33 -12.32 -17.46
C PHE A 249 -9.63 -12.98 -16.12
N ILE A 250 -9.07 -14.17 -15.93
CA ILE A 250 -9.11 -14.90 -14.67
C ILE A 250 -7.67 -15.14 -14.25
N GLN A 251 -7.36 -14.76 -13.02
CA GLN A 251 -6.02 -14.89 -12.46
C GLN A 251 -6.07 -15.65 -11.15
N MET A 252 -5.15 -16.61 -11.01
CA MET A 252 -5.02 -17.39 -9.80
C MET A 252 -3.69 -17.13 -9.12
N PHE A 253 -3.74 -16.92 -7.82
CA PHE A 253 -2.60 -16.64 -6.97
C PHE A 253 -2.51 -17.66 -5.84
N SER A 254 -1.30 -17.98 -5.41
CA SER A 254 -1.06 -18.69 -4.16
C SER A 254 -1.04 -17.70 -3.01
N LEU A 255 -1.90 -17.91 -2.00
CA LEU A 255 -1.95 -17.07 -0.80
C LEU A 255 -0.73 -17.24 0.09
N GLU A 256 -0.12 -18.44 0.06
CA GLU A 256 1.10 -18.73 0.80
C GLU A 256 2.32 -18.04 0.24
N THR A 257 2.44 -17.95 -1.09
CA THR A 257 3.64 -17.44 -1.78
C THR A 257 3.48 -16.00 -2.28
N GLY A 258 2.24 -15.53 -2.48
CA GLY A 258 1.94 -14.26 -3.14
C GLY A 258 2.06 -14.31 -4.66
N ARG A 259 2.41 -15.47 -5.25
CA ARG A 259 2.75 -15.60 -6.66
C ARG A 259 1.52 -15.85 -7.53
N GLU A 260 1.51 -15.24 -8.72
CA GLU A 260 0.62 -15.63 -9.81
C GLU A 260 0.97 -17.04 -10.30
N LEU A 261 0.02 -17.96 -10.19
CA LEU A 261 0.15 -19.33 -10.67
C LEU A 261 -0.12 -19.39 -12.17
N TRP A 262 -1.19 -18.72 -12.61
CA TRP A 262 -1.54 -18.57 -14.02
C TRP A 262 -2.52 -17.42 -14.22
N CYS A 263 -2.61 -16.97 -15.47
CA CYS A 263 -3.65 -16.09 -15.97
C CYS A 263 -4.16 -16.62 -17.30
N CYS A 264 -5.47 -16.80 -17.40
CA CYS A 264 -6.13 -17.12 -18.65
C CYS A 264 -7.16 -16.04 -19.00
N GLN A 265 -7.52 -15.97 -20.27
CA GLN A 265 -8.64 -15.19 -20.74
C GLN A 265 -9.77 -16.18 -21.04
N GLY A 266 -10.90 -16.05 -20.37
CA GLY A 266 -12.08 -16.86 -20.64
C GLY A 266 -12.66 -16.53 -22.01
N ASP A 267 -13.27 -17.52 -22.66
CA ASP A 267 -13.91 -17.33 -23.95
C ASP A 267 -15.02 -16.26 -23.82
N VAL A 268 -14.93 -15.24 -24.67
CA VAL A 268 -15.83 -14.09 -24.66
C VAL A 268 -17.21 -14.56 -25.12
N VAL A 269 -18.17 -14.61 -24.20
CA VAL A 269 -19.57 -14.89 -24.55
C VAL A 269 -20.26 -13.58 -24.95
N ASP A 270 -20.79 -13.51 -26.17
CA ASP A 270 -21.54 -12.36 -26.74
C ASP A 270 -22.86 -12.00 -26.02
N VAL A 271 -23.16 -12.62 -24.87
CA VAL A 271 -24.40 -12.39 -24.09
C VAL A 271 -24.31 -11.12 -23.23
N TRP A 272 -23.10 -10.62 -22.96
CA TRP A 272 -22.87 -9.45 -22.12
C TRP A 272 -23.07 -8.16 -22.93
N THR A 273 -24.07 -7.36 -22.55
CA THR A 273 -24.48 -6.17 -23.33
C THR A 273 -23.52 -4.99 -23.17
N THR A 274 -22.75 -4.98 -22.08
CA THR A 274 -21.72 -3.98 -21.80
C THR A 274 -20.38 -4.65 -21.49
N GLU A 275 -19.27 -3.96 -21.78
CA GLU A 275 -17.92 -4.47 -21.47
C GLU A 275 -17.69 -4.67 -19.96
N GLU A 276 -18.46 -3.98 -19.12
CA GLU A 276 -18.43 -4.07 -17.65
C GLU A 276 -19.08 -5.35 -17.10
N GLU A 277 -19.93 -6.04 -17.85
CA GLU A 277 -20.59 -7.28 -17.40
C GLU A 277 -19.74 -8.55 -17.64
N ARG A 278 -18.62 -8.42 -18.35
CA ARG A 278 -17.73 -9.53 -18.71
C ARG A 278 -16.91 -9.99 -17.49
N CYS A 279 -17.12 -11.23 -17.05
CA CYS A 279 -16.50 -11.84 -15.86
C CYS A 279 -16.77 -11.10 -14.54
N ASN A 280 -18.05 -10.98 -14.18
CA ASN A 280 -18.46 -10.42 -12.90
C ASN A 280 -18.23 -11.32 -11.69
N TYR A 281 -18.12 -12.64 -11.88
CA TYR A 281 -18.02 -13.60 -10.76
C TYR A 281 -17.12 -14.80 -11.09
N CYS A 282 -16.31 -15.21 -10.13
CA CYS A 282 -15.48 -16.41 -10.16
C CYS A 282 -15.58 -17.14 -8.80
N VAL A 283 -15.75 -18.46 -8.82
CA VAL A 283 -15.95 -19.26 -7.60
C VAL A 283 -15.17 -20.57 -7.67
N PHE A 284 -14.51 -20.93 -6.56
CA PHE A 284 -13.86 -22.23 -6.41
C PHE A 284 -14.87 -23.37 -6.20
N ILE A 285 -14.68 -24.46 -6.94
CA ILE A 285 -15.37 -25.76 -6.77
C ILE A 285 -14.32 -26.84 -6.47
N PRO A 286 -13.95 -27.02 -5.19
CA PRO A 286 -12.86 -27.92 -4.80
C PRO A 286 -13.12 -29.38 -5.18
N GLN A 287 -14.38 -29.85 -5.14
CA GLN A 287 -14.72 -31.24 -5.45
C GLN A 287 -14.34 -31.61 -6.89
N HIS A 288 -14.31 -30.64 -7.79
CA HIS A 288 -13.96 -30.81 -9.20
C HIS A 288 -12.57 -30.27 -9.56
N GLY A 289 -11.83 -29.74 -8.58
CA GLY A 289 -10.51 -29.11 -8.76
C GLY A 289 -10.53 -27.95 -9.76
N ALA A 290 -11.62 -27.18 -9.79
CA ALA A 290 -11.89 -26.19 -10.83
C ALA A 290 -12.49 -24.88 -10.29
N VAL A 291 -12.42 -23.84 -11.11
CA VAL A 291 -13.00 -22.52 -10.90
C VAL A 291 -14.05 -22.30 -11.99
N VAL A 292 -15.25 -21.92 -11.58
CA VAL A 292 -16.36 -21.58 -12.48
C VAL A 292 -16.49 -20.07 -12.58
N HIS A 293 -16.72 -19.56 -13.80
CA HIS A 293 -16.74 -18.12 -14.10
C HIS A 293 -17.94 -17.72 -14.98
N GLY A 294 -19.10 -17.49 -14.35
CA GLY A 294 -20.30 -16.97 -15.03
C GLY A 294 -21.00 -17.93 -16.00
N ARG A 295 -20.49 -19.14 -16.23
CA ARG A 295 -21.12 -20.21 -17.02
C ARG A 295 -20.83 -21.58 -16.40
N PHE A 296 -21.77 -22.52 -16.44
CA PHE A 296 -21.61 -23.83 -15.77
C PHE A 296 -20.90 -24.90 -16.59
N ASP A 297 -21.02 -24.86 -17.91
CA ASP A 297 -20.50 -25.85 -18.87
C ASP A 297 -18.97 -25.76 -19.10
N GLU A 298 -18.37 -24.62 -18.75
CA GLU A 298 -16.93 -24.33 -18.84
C GLU A 298 -16.36 -23.91 -17.49
N ALA A 299 -15.20 -24.45 -17.16
CA ALA A 299 -14.46 -24.15 -15.94
C ALA A 299 -12.96 -24.15 -16.22
N VAL A 300 -12.18 -23.56 -15.32
CA VAL A 300 -10.72 -23.58 -15.39
C VAL A 300 -10.19 -24.42 -14.24
N THR A 301 -9.30 -25.39 -14.52
CA THR A 301 -8.70 -26.21 -13.47
C THR A 301 -7.74 -25.40 -12.61
N PHE A 302 -7.36 -25.91 -11.44
CA PHE A 302 -6.29 -25.28 -10.64
C PHE A 302 -4.94 -25.23 -11.39
N GLY A 303 -4.75 -26.05 -12.44
CA GLY A 303 -3.58 -25.99 -13.32
C GLY A 303 -3.65 -24.90 -14.40
N GLY A 304 -4.78 -24.21 -14.54
CA GLY A 304 -5.00 -23.18 -15.57
C GLY A 304 -5.47 -23.74 -16.91
N GLU A 305 -5.80 -25.02 -16.98
CA GLU A 305 -6.34 -25.67 -18.18
C GLU A 305 -7.86 -25.52 -18.25
N SER A 306 -8.41 -25.28 -19.44
CA SER A 306 -9.85 -25.27 -19.65
C SER A 306 -10.43 -26.69 -19.51
N LYS A 307 -11.50 -26.82 -18.74
CA LYS A 307 -12.21 -28.07 -18.45
C LYS A 307 -13.71 -27.86 -18.69
N LYS A 308 -14.31 -28.73 -19.50
CA LYS A 308 -15.77 -28.81 -19.59
C LYS A 308 -16.32 -29.44 -18.31
N LEU A 309 -17.03 -28.65 -17.53
CA LEU A 309 -17.70 -29.08 -16.30
C LEU A 309 -19.20 -29.05 -16.60
N PHE A 310 -20.01 -30.06 -16.32
CA PHE A 310 -21.46 -30.06 -16.64
C PHE A 310 -21.83 -29.65 -18.09
N PRO A 311 -21.38 -30.36 -19.13
CA PRO A 311 -21.56 -29.97 -20.54
C PRO A 311 -23.02 -29.82 -20.98
N ASP A 312 -23.96 -30.46 -20.29
CA ASP A 312 -25.39 -30.35 -20.55
C ASP A 312 -26.03 -29.08 -19.95
N ASN A 313 -25.34 -28.42 -19.01
CA ASN A 313 -25.83 -27.25 -18.29
C ASN A 313 -25.26 -25.94 -18.88
N LYS A 314 -26.01 -25.32 -19.79
CA LYS A 314 -25.64 -24.05 -20.44
C LYS A 314 -26.03 -22.80 -19.64
N HIS A 315 -26.27 -22.93 -18.34
CA HIS A 315 -26.68 -21.82 -17.50
C HIS A 315 -25.58 -20.77 -17.36
N THR A 316 -25.94 -19.51 -17.54
CA THR A 316 -25.08 -18.33 -17.37
C THR A 316 -25.55 -17.51 -16.18
N PHE A 317 -24.64 -16.92 -15.42
CA PHE A 317 -24.99 -16.11 -14.25
C PHE A 317 -24.08 -14.90 -14.09
N ILE A 318 -24.62 -13.86 -13.46
CA ILE A 318 -23.93 -12.58 -13.22
C ILE A 318 -23.46 -12.40 -11.80
N ASP A 319 -24.09 -13.13 -10.90
CA ASP A 319 -23.91 -13.02 -9.46
C ASP A 319 -24.23 -14.38 -8.85
N SER A 320 -23.51 -14.72 -7.79
CA SER A 320 -23.66 -16.02 -7.14
C SER A 320 -23.26 -15.96 -5.67
N CYS A 321 -23.93 -16.78 -4.87
CA CYS A 321 -23.50 -17.10 -3.52
C CYS A 321 -23.40 -18.61 -3.36
N ILE A 322 -22.42 -19.06 -2.59
CA ILE A 322 -22.08 -20.46 -2.41
C ILE A 322 -22.16 -20.82 -0.93
N SER A 323 -22.54 -22.05 -0.62
CA SER A 323 -22.53 -22.57 0.74
C SER A 323 -21.12 -22.71 1.28
N GLN A 324 -20.97 -22.73 2.61
CA GLN A 324 -19.65 -22.89 3.23
C GLN A 324 -19.03 -24.26 2.91
N ASP A 325 -19.86 -25.31 2.79
CA ASP A 325 -19.43 -26.63 2.35
C ASP A 325 -19.17 -26.74 0.83
N ARG A 326 -19.41 -25.65 0.08
CA ARG A 326 -19.27 -25.52 -1.36
C ARG A 326 -20.01 -26.60 -2.17
N LYS A 327 -21.11 -27.14 -1.64
CA LYS A 327 -21.95 -28.12 -2.35
C LYS A 327 -23.13 -27.50 -3.07
N THR A 328 -23.64 -26.39 -2.57
CA THR A 328 -24.79 -25.70 -3.15
C THR A 328 -24.42 -24.29 -3.55
N MET A 329 -24.94 -23.85 -4.69
CA MET A 329 -24.73 -22.50 -5.21
C MET A 329 -26.05 -21.91 -5.66
N VAL A 330 -26.29 -20.67 -5.25
CA VAL A 330 -27.41 -19.87 -5.73
C VAL A 330 -26.87 -18.90 -6.76
N THR A 331 -27.53 -18.83 -7.90
CA THR A 331 -27.15 -17.92 -8.98
C THR A 331 -28.28 -17.02 -9.38
N ARG A 332 -27.92 -15.82 -9.84
CA ARG A 332 -28.81 -14.88 -10.50
C ARG A 332 -28.47 -14.78 -11.99
N GLN A 333 -29.47 -14.95 -12.84
CA GLN A 333 -29.33 -14.89 -14.30
C GLN A 333 -29.56 -13.48 -14.85
N THR A 334 -28.95 -13.16 -16.00
CA THR A 334 -29.15 -11.91 -16.74
C THR A 334 -30.51 -11.84 -17.44
N HIS A 335 -31.13 -10.65 -17.41
CA HIS A 335 -32.09 -10.08 -18.37
C HIS A 335 -33.38 -10.84 -18.77
N LEU A 336 -33.61 -12.07 -18.29
CA LEU A 336 -34.77 -12.88 -18.69
C LEU A 336 -35.74 -13.18 -17.54
N THR A 337 -35.24 -13.40 -16.33
CA THR A 337 -36.04 -13.72 -15.15
C THR A 337 -35.48 -13.05 -13.90
N ALA A 338 -36.36 -12.72 -12.96
CA ALA A 338 -35.99 -12.19 -11.64
C ALA A 338 -35.81 -13.30 -10.61
N ASP A 339 -35.65 -14.55 -11.06
CA ASP A 339 -35.68 -15.73 -10.21
C ASP A 339 -34.28 -16.10 -9.74
N LEU A 340 -34.19 -16.70 -8.56
CA LEU A 340 -32.95 -17.27 -8.05
C LEU A 340 -32.92 -18.77 -8.31
N MET A 341 -31.82 -19.25 -8.85
CA MET A 341 -31.65 -20.67 -9.19
C MET A 341 -30.67 -21.31 -8.21
N ILE A 342 -31.10 -22.39 -7.55
CA ILE A 342 -30.28 -23.18 -6.63
C ILE A 342 -29.75 -24.42 -7.35
N TRP A 343 -28.44 -24.60 -7.31
CA TRP A 343 -27.72 -25.67 -7.99
C TRP A 343 -26.97 -26.57 -7.02
N GLU A 344 -26.93 -27.86 -7.32
CA GLU A 344 -26.02 -28.82 -6.71
C GLU A 344 -24.70 -28.84 -7.49
N LEU A 345 -23.59 -28.51 -6.83
CA LEU A 345 -22.27 -28.39 -7.47
C LEU A 345 -21.56 -29.73 -7.67
N ASP A 346 -22.00 -30.82 -7.02
CA ASP A 346 -21.43 -32.14 -7.29
C ASP A 346 -21.86 -32.66 -8.67
N THR A 347 -23.12 -32.45 -9.02
CA THR A 347 -23.73 -32.98 -10.27
C THR A 347 -24.05 -31.92 -11.32
N GLY A 348 -24.05 -30.63 -10.94
CA GLY A 348 -24.44 -29.51 -11.79
C GLY A 348 -25.95 -29.43 -12.05
N LYS A 349 -26.76 -30.13 -11.27
CA LYS A 349 -28.22 -30.18 -11.44
C LYS A 349 -28.90 -29.00 -10.74
N LEU A 350 -29.99 -28.53 -11.35
CA LEU A 350 -30.88 -27.57 -10.73
C LEU A 350 -31.69 -28.25 -9.62
N LEU A 351 -31.59 -27.74 -8.40
CA LEU A 351 -32.35 -28.21 -7.24
C LEU A 351 -33.70 -27.50 -7.13
N ALA A 352 -33.70 -26.17 -7.26
CA ALA A 352 -34.89 -25.35 -7.11
C ALA A 352 -34.80 -24.05 -7.91
N CYS A 353 -35.96 -23.59 -8.38
CA CYS A 353 -36.18 -22.23 -8.86
C CYS A 353 -36.97 -21.49 -7.77
N LEU A 354 -36.42 -20.38 -7.27
CA LEU A 354 -37.09 -19.51 -6.32
C LEU A 354 -37.70 -18.33 -7.09
N GLU A 355 -38.99 -18.45 -7.37
CA GLU A 355 -39.77 -17.37 -7.98
C GLU A 355 -39.91 -16.22 -6.99
N GLN A 356 -39.49 -15.03 -7.40
CA GLN A 356 -39.55 -13.86 -6.54
C GLN A 356 -40.85 -13.08 -6.71
N PRO A 357 -41.38 -12.46 -5.64
CA PRO A 357 -42.53 -11.56 -5.74
C PRO A 357 -42.23 -10.25 -6.51
N THR A 358 -40.95 -9.99 -6.85
CA THR A 358 -40.48 -8.71 -7.39
C THR A 358 -39.64 -8.91 -8.65
N LYS A 359 -39.56 -7.89 -9.52
CA LYS A 359 -38.91 -7.98 -10.83
C LYS A 359 -37.41 -7.64 -10.85
N SER A 360 -36.80 -7.21 -9.74
CA SER A 360 -35.41 -6.74 -9.78
C SER A 360 -34.66 -6.94 -8.47
N ILE A 361 -33.80 -7.96 -8.47
CA ILE A 361 -32.89 -8.31 -7.37
C ILE A 361 -31.64 -7.45 -7.44
N THR A 362 -31.22 -6.92 -6.30
CA THR A 362 -29.93 -6.20 -6.16
C THR A 362 -28.79 -7.12 -5.75
N CYS A 363 -29.05 -8.07 -4.85
CA CYS A 363 -28.04 -8.95 -4.26
C CYS A 363 -28.69 -10.24 -3.68
N CYS A 364 -27.90 -11.31 -3.53
CA CYS A 364 -28.33 -12.55 -2.88
C CYS A 364 -27.23 -13.14 -1.99
N THR A 365 -27.62 -13.73 -0.86
CA THR A 365 -26.73 -14.44 0.07
C THR A 365 -27.41 -15.71 0.59
N MET A 366 -26.63 -16.69 1.01
CA MET A 366 -27.13 -17.94 1.60
C MET A 366 -26.61 -18.09 3.03
N SER A 367 -27.34 -18.83 3.86
CA SER A 367 -26.91 -19.19 5.21
C SER A 367 -25.73 -20.15 5.19
N VAL A 368 -24.96 -20.13 6.28
CA VAL A 368 -23.85 -21.07 6.52
C VAL A 368 -24.30 -22.53 6.35
N CYS A 369 -25.49 -22.88 6.86
CA CYS A 369 -26.08 -24.22 6.78
C CYS A 369 -26.78 -24.53 5.44
N GLY A 370 -26.83 -23.60 4.49
CA GLY A 370 -27.55 -23.77 3.20
C GLY A 370 -29.08 -23.78 3.30
N GLN A 371 -29.64 -23.70 4.51
CA GLN A 371 -31.09 -23.75 4.76
C GLN A 371 -31.84 -22.48 4.31
N PHE A 372 -31.21 -21.31 4.39
CA PHE A 372 -31.88 -20.04 4.11
C PHE A 372 -31.19 -19.30 2.98
N VAL A 373 -31.99 -18.86 2.00
CA VAL A 373 -31.55 -17.94 0.96
C VAL A 373 -32.18 -16.58 1.25
N VAL A 374 -31.40 -15.51 1.11
CA VAL A 374 -31.87 -14.14 1.34
C VAL A 374 -31.51 -13.30 0.12
N SER A 375 -32.42 -12.42 -0.28
CA SER A 375 -32.15 -11.46 -1.35
C SER A 375 -32.64 -10.06 -1.01
N GLY A 376 -31.88 -9.07 -1.45
CA GLY A 376 -32.33 -7.68 -1.50
C GLY A 376 -32.98 -7.35 -2.84
N SER A 377 -33.98 -6.47 -2.80
CA SER A 377 -34.72 -6.01 -3.98
C SER A 377 -34.71 -4.48 -4.10
N PHE A 378 -34.91 -3.97 -5.32
CA PHE A 378 -35.06 -2.53 -5.59
C PHE A 378 -36.35 -1.92 -5.02
N ASP A 379 -37.31 -2.74 -4.60
CA ASP A 379 -38.54 -2.31 -3.93
C ASP A 379 -38.36 -2.02 -2.43
N TYR A 380 -37.11 -1.98 -1.96
CA TYR A 380 -36.75 -1.75 -0.56
C TYR A 380 -37.14 -2.91 0.38
N GLY A 381 -37.47 -4.08 -0.19
CA GLY A 381 -37.76 -5.29 0.55
C GLY A 381 -36.60 -6.27 0.62
N VAL A 382 -36.65 -7.12 1.65
CA VAL A 382 -35.80 -8.30 1.81
C VAL A 382 -36.69 -9.53 1.77
N SER A 383 -36.32 -10.47 0.91
CA SER A 383 -37.00 -11.77 0.78
C SER A 383 -36.12 -12.87 1.39
N VAL A 384 -36.74 -13.79 2.12
CA VAL A 384 -36.10 -14.95 2.73
C VAL A 384 -36.84 -16.22 2.31
N TRP A 385 -36.10 -17.23 1.87
CA TRP A 385 -36.60 -18.57 1.52
C TRP A 385 -36.00 -19.61 2.47
N ASP A 386 -36.83 -20.54 2.93
CA ASP A 386 -36.39 -21.79 3.56
C ASP A 386 -36.30 -22.88 2.48
N THR A 387 -35.09 -23.40 2.25
CA THR A 387 -34.79 -24.43 1.24
C THR A 387 -35.16 -25.84 1.68
N ASN A 388 -35.38 -26.06 2.99
CA ASN A 388 -35.80 -27.36 3.53
C ASN A 388 -37.34 -27.52 3.50
N ALA A 389 -38.08 -26.43 3.39
CA ALA A 389 -39.53 -26.48 3.30
C ALA A 389 -39.97 -26.93 1.90
N SER A 390 -40.82 -27.96 1.81
CA SER A 390 -41.30 -28.57 0.56
C SER A 390 -41.97 -27.62 -0.45
N ASN A 391 -42.30 -26.38 -0.02
CA ASN A 391 -42.96 -25.36 -0.83
C ASN A 391 -42.09 -24.10 -1.08
N ASN A 392 -40.78 -24.11 -0.76
CA ASN A 392 -39.90 -22.94 -0.89
C ASN A 392 -40.55 -21.67 -0.29
N ASN A 393 -41.05 -21.77 0.94
CA ASN A 393 -41.89 -20.73 1.53
C ASN A 393 -41.12 -19.39 1.56
N CYS A 394 -41.63 -18.39 0.84
CA CYS A 394 -41.02 -17.08 0.70
C CYS A 394 -41.66 -16.10 1.66
N GLN A 395 -40.86 -15.46 2.51
CA GLN A 395 -41.29 -14.29 3.27
C GLN A 395 -40.65 -13.04 2.69
N HIS A 396 -41.48 -12.06 2.32
CA HIS A 396 -41.02 -10.78 1.81
C HIS A 396 -41.44 -9.66 2.77
N ASN A 397 -40.46 -8.94 3.29
CA ASN A 397 -40.67 -7.82 4.21
C ASN A 397 -40.09 -6.54 3.62
N THR A 398 -40.94 -5.53 3.48
CA THR A 398 -40.54 -4.18 3.05
C THR A 398 -40.18 -3.33 4.26
N PHE A 399 -38.97 -2.78 4.29
CA PHE A 399 -38.59 -1.79 5.30
C PHE A 399 -38.99 -0.41 4.82
N GLY A 400 -39.49 0.47 5.71
CA GLY A 400 -39.89 1.85 5.39
C GLY A 400 -38.73 2.79 5.06
N VAL A 401 -37.78 2.35 4.23
CA VAL A 401 -36.53 3.05 3.91
C VAL A 401 -36.55 3.45 2.43
N ASN A 402 -36.36 4.75 2.13
CA ASN A 402 -36.43 5.30 0.76
C ASN A 402 -35.22 4.96 -0.14
N HIS A 403 -34.47 3.88 0.12
CA HIS A 403 -33.25 3.49 -0.63
C HIS A 403 -33.12 1.97 -0.76
N PRO A 404 -32.60 1.46 -1.89
CA PRO A 404 -32.42 0.02 -2.11
C PRO A 404 -31.48 -0.56 -1.06
N LEU A 405 -31.90 -1.69 -0.50
CA LEU A 405 -31.19 -2.38 0.57
C LEU A 405 -30.17 -3.34 -0.06
N ILE A 406 -28.96 -3.33 0.50
CA ILE A 406 -27.93 -4.34 0.26
C ILE A 406 -27.98 -5.29 1.45
N VAL A 407 -28.02 -6.59 1.15
CA VAL A 407 -27.99 -7.66 2.16
C VAL A 407 -26.62 -8.32 2.05
N ASP A 408 -25.78 -8.13 3.07
CA ASP A 408 -24.37 -8.52 2.99
C ASP A 408 -24.06 -9.89 3.61
N CYS A 409 -24.88 -10.45 4.52
CA CYS A 409 -24.75 -11.84 5.02
C CYS A 409 -25.78 -12.25 6.10
N LEU A 410 -25.73 -13.54 6.47
CA LEU A 410 -26.33 -14.17 7.66
C LEU A 410 -25.25 -14.69 8.62
N ALA A 411 -25.51 -14.63 9.94
CA ALA A 411 -24.56 -15.06 10.98
C ALA A 411 -25.19 -15.86 12.14
N ASP A 412 -24.52 -16.91 12.64
CA ASP A 412 -24.62 -17.40 14.04
C ASP A 412 -23.46 -18.32 14.48
N LEU A 413 -23.23 -18.37 15.80
CA LEU A 413 -22.20 -19.10 16.54
C LEU A 413 -22.43 -20.62 16.65
N GLU A 414 -23.63 -21.14 16.39
CA GLU A 414 -23.98 -22.55 16.62
C GLU A 414 -24.86 -23.17 15.52
N GLY A 415 -24.68 -22.76 14.26
CA GLY A 415 -25.31 -23.43 13.10
C GLY A 415 -26.80 -23.12 12.85
N ASN A 416 -27.43 -22.30 13.70
CA ASN A 416 -28.79 -21.79 13.48
C ASN A 416 -28.70 -20.35 12.95
N SER A 417 -29.01 -20.07 11.68
CA SER A 417 -28.93 -18.68 11.18
C SER A 417 -29.92 -17.75 11.88
N GLN A 418 -29.44 -17.01 12.88
CA GLN A 418 -30.27 -16.18 13.74
C GLN A 418 -30.32 -14.71 13.32
N PHE A 419 -29.41 -14.20 12.49
CA PHE A 419 -29.39 -12.77 12.17
C PHE A 419 -29.17 -12.45 10.68
N VAL A 420 -29.95 -11.51 10.14
CA VAL A 420 -29.76 -10.86 8.82
C VAL A 420 -29.20 -9.46 9.04
N LEU A 421 -28.13 -9.13 8.32
CA LEU A 421 -27.63 -7.76 8.25
C LEU A 421 -28.17 -7.07 7.01
N VAL A 422 -28.93 -6.00 7.24
CA VAL A 422 -29.54 -5.20 6.19
C VAL A 422 -28.93 -3.80 6.23
N ASN A 423 -28.34 -3.38 5.10
CA ASN A 423 -27.70 -2.09 4.98
C ASN A 423 -28.30 -1.25 3.83
N PRO A 424 -28.92 -0.08 4.11
CA PRO A 424 -29.28 0.87 3.08
C PRO A 424 -28.04 1.55 2.51
N SER A 425 -27.76 1.36 1.22
CA SER A 425 -26.53 1.79 0.49
C SER A 425 -26.07 3.25 0.67
N LYS A 426 -26.89 4.15 1.24
CA LYS A 426 -26.58 5.57 1.45
C LYS A 426 -26.87 6.11 2.86
N LYS A 427 -27.56 5.39 3.73
CA LYS A 427 -27.82 5.84 5.11
C LYS A 427 -26.88 5.08 6.03
N GLN A 428 -26.13 5.82 6.84
CA GLN A 428 -25.07 5.35 7.75
C GLN A 428 -25.65 4.54 8.93
N SER A 429 -26.41 3.48 8.64
CA SER A 429 -27.20 2.73 9.61
C SER A 429 -27.23 1.26 9.24
N LEU A 430 -26.73 0.39 10.11
CA LEU A 430 -26.89 -1.05 9.99
C LEU A 430 -28.18 -1.45 10.73
N THR A 431 -29.00 -2.28 10.10
CA THR A 431 -30.15 -2.92 10.75
C THR A 431 -29.86 -4.40 10.93
N VAL A 432 -29.84 -4.84 12.19
CA VAL A 432 -29.74 -6.26 12.55
C VAL A 432 -31.15 -6.80 12.74
N CYS A 433 -31.52 -7.83 12.00
CA CYS A 433 -32.81 -8.50 12.14
C CYS A 433 -32.61 -9.92 12.68
N LYS A 434 -33.34 -10.33 13.71
CA LYS A 434 -33.31 -11.70 14.19
C LYS A 434 -34.27 -12.60 13.39
N LEU A 435 -33.78 -13.73 12.90
CA LEU A 435 -34.54 -14.83 12.29
C LEU A 435 -34.76 -15.92 13.35
N VAL A 436 -36.03 -16.26 13.62
CA VAL A 436 -36.38 -17.39 14.47
C VAL A 436 -37.35 -18.28 13.68
N THR A 437 -36.94 -19.52 13.40
CA THR A 437 -37.82 -20.56 12.81
C THR A 437 -38.51 -20.13 11.50
N GLY A 438 -37.76 -19.55 10.55
CA GLY A 438 -38.28 -19.15 9.25
C GLY A 438 -39.26 -17.96 9.29
N ALA A 439 -39.42 -17.29 10.43
CA ALA A 439 -40.20 -16.06 10.58
C ALA A 439 -39.33 -14.91 11.13
N PHE A 440 -39.55 -13.70 10.63
CA PHE A 440 -38.98 -12.49 11.23
C PHE A 440 -39.73 -12.17 12.54
N GLU A 441 -39.03 -12.09 13.68
CA GLU A 441 -39.53 -11.28 14.79
C GLU A 441 -39.25 -9.81 14.47
N THR A 442 -40.24 -9.12 13.91
CA THR A 442 -40.21 -7.69 13.56
C THR A 442 -40.07 -6.75 14.76
N SER A 443 -39.86 -7.25 15.98
CA SER A 443 -39.94 -6.47 17.22
C SER A 443 -38.59 -5.97 17.76
N SER A 444 -37.44 -6.41 17.24
CA SER A 444 -36.12 -5.99 17.75
C SER A 444 -35.09 -5.70 16.66
N SER A 445 -35.38 -4.73 15.78
CA SER A 445 -34.35 -4.15 14.90
C SER A 445 -33.42 -3.25 15.72
N THR A 446 -32.15 -3.63 15.89
CA THR A 446 -31.15 -2.74 16.46
C THR A 446 -30.53 -1.89 15.35
N HIS A 447 -30.66 -0.57 15.49
CA HIS A 447 -30.01 0.39 14.60
C HIS A 447 -28.63 0.73 15.15
N VAL A 448 -27.58 0.38 14.40
CA VAL A 448 -26.22 0.78 14.74
C VAL A 448 -25.81 1.93 13.82
N ASN A 449 -25.52 3.09 14.41
CA ASN A 449 -24.90 4.19 13.69
C ASN A 449 -23.40 3.92 13.60
N LEU A 450 -22.94 3.52 12.43
CA LEU A 450 -21.54 3.19 12.21
C LEU A 450 -20.67 4.47 12.14
N GLY A 451 -21.23 5.66 11.95
CA GLY A 451 -20.48 6.92 11.87
C GLY A 451 -20.10 7.33 10.44
N SER A 452 -18.82 7.64 10.19
CA SER A 452 -18.32 8.15 8.89
C SER A 452 -18.71 7.25 7.71
N ALA A 453 -18.69 7.77 6.47
CA ALA A 453 -19.08 7.05 5.27
C ALA A 453 -18.29 5.73 5.07
N HIS A 454 -18.78 4.64 5.65
CA HIS A 454 -18.14 3.32 5.60
C HIS A 454 -18.04 2.85 4.17
N ARG A 455 -16.82 2.60 3.73
CA ARG A 455 -16.56 2.09 2.40
C ARG A 455 -16.39 0.60 2.52
N SER A 456 -17.48 -0.09 2.18
CA SER A 456 -17.69 -1.55 2.21
C SER A 456 -17.81 -2.17 3.61
N LEU A 457 -18.73 -3.11 3.71
CA LEU A 457 -18.87 -4.01 4.84
C LEU A 457 -18.58 -5.41 4.34
N GLY A 458 -18.10 -6.25 5.24
CA GLY A 458 -17.91 -7.65 4.99
C GLY A 458 -18.20 -8.44 6.25
N VAL A 459 -18.52 -9.71 6.10
CA VAL A 459 -18.73 -10.58 7.26
C VAL A 459 -17.88 -11.82 7.12
N SER A 460 -17.43 -12.33 8.27
CA SER A 460 -16.67 -13.56 8.32
C SER A 460 -17.43 -14.70 7.65
N SER A 461 -16.67 -15.65 7.12
CA SER A 461 -17.15 -16.92 6.59
C SER A 461 -18.04 -17.70 7.58
N ARG A 462 -17.85 -17.47 8.89
CA ARG A 462 -18.64 -18.07 9.98
C ARG A 462 -19.80 -17.18 10.45
N GLY A 463 -19.85 -15.91 10.04
CA GLY A 463 -20.84 -14.94 10.50
C GLY A 463 -20.56 -14.32 11.88
N ASP A 464 -19.58 -14.82 12.63
CA ASP A 464 -19.25 -14.37 13.99
C ASP A 464 -18.52 -13.00 14.07
N CYS A 465 -18.08 -12.45 12.93
CA CYS A 465 -17.32 -11.20 12.87
C CYS A 465 -17.83 -10.28 11.75
N LEU A 466 -18.09 -9.01 12.07
CA LEU A 466 -18.35 -7.95 11.10
C LEU A 466 -17.06 -7.17 10.81
N TYR A 467 -16.64 -7.20 9.55
CA TYR A 467 -15.54 -6.39 9.02
C TYR A 467 -16.06 -5.05 8.54
N VAL A 468 -15.62 -3.99 9.20
CA VAL A 468 -15.93 -2.61 8.83
C VAL A 468 -14.70 -1.99 8.20
N CYS A 469 -14.81 -1.71 6.90
CA CYS A 469 -13.78 -1.05 6.12
C CYS A 469 -14.08 0.45 6.14
N GLY A 470 -13.31 1.21 6.91
CA GLY A 470 -13.69 2.60 7.10
C GLY A 470 -12.82 3.40 8.05
N ASP A 471 -13.19 4.67 8.12
CA ASP A 471 -12.41 5.77 8.65
C ASP A 471 -12.63 5.97 10.16
N SER A 472 -13.28 5.06 10.89
CA SER A 472 -13.69 5.27 12.30
C SER A 472 -13.13 4.21 13.25
N HIS A 473 -12.36 4.63 14.27
CA HIS A 473 -12.01 3.82 15.45
C HIS A 473 -13.15 3.71 16.48
N HIS A 474 -14.28 4.41 16.26
CA HIS A 474 -15.41 4.45 17.17
C HIS A 474 -16.68 4.03 16.47
N VAL A 475 -16.84 2.72 16.26
CA VAL A 475 -18.19 2.18 16.10
C VAL A 475 -18.75 2.10 17.52
N ASN A 476 -19.67 2.99 17.85
CA ASN A 476 -20.35 2.97 19.15
C ASN A 476 -21.38 1.84 19.10
N CYS A 477 -20.93 0.61 19.34
CA CYS A 477 -21.79 -0.57 19.29
C CYS A 477 -22.52 -0.73 20.62
N PRO A 478 -23.85 -0.55 20.70
CA PRO A 478 -24.62 -1.25 21.71
C PRO A 478 -24.39 -2.76 21.54
N THR A 479 -24.42 -3.53 22.62
CA THR A 479 -24.15 -4.99 22.69
C THR A 479 -24.58 -5.75 21.42
N LEU A 480 -23.66 -5.92 20.48
CA LEU A 480 -23.87 -6.71 19.27
C LEU A 480 -23.57 -8.18 19.60
N PRO A 481 -24.26 -9.15 18.99
CA PRO A 481 -24.03 -10.57 19.24
C PRO A 481 -22.76 -11.12 18.56
N PHE A 482 -22.06 -10.31 17.77
CA PHE A 482 -20.86 -10.68 17.01
C PHE A 482 -19.72 -9.68 17.22
N SER A 483 -18.48 -10.11 16.98
CA SER A 483 -17.30 -9.24 17.11
C SER A 483 -17.20 -8.26 15.94
N VAL A 484 -16.66 -7.06 16.16
CA VAL A 484 -16.46 -6.05 15.10
C VAL A 484 -14.97 -5.82 14.92
N ARG A 485 -14.45 -6.12 13.73
CA ARG A 485 -13.06 -5.87 13.33
C ARG A 485 -13.02 -4.70 12.36
N ILE A 486 -12.15 -3.73 12.64
CA ILE A 486 -12.05 -2.50 11.84
C ILE A 486 -10.73 -2.54 11.08
N VAL A 487 -10.81 -2.45 9.75
CA VAL A 487 -9.62 -2.21 8.95
C VAL A 487 -9.55 -0.70 8.69
N PRO A 488 -8.53 0.00 9.22
CA PRO A 488 -8.37 1.43 8.95
C PRO A 488 -7.99 1.61 7.49
N ILE A 489 -8.83 2.33 6.75
CA ILE A 489 -8.63 2.61 5.32
C ILE A 489 -8.60 4.12 5.17
N SER A 490 -7.60 4.66 4.46
CA SER A 490 -7.54 6.10 4.19
C SER A 490 -8.65 6.53 3.22
N ASN A 491 -9.12 7.77 3.31
CA ASN A 491 -10.15 8.31 2.41
C ASN A 491 -9.76 8.29 0.91
N THR A 492 -8.47 8.17 0.59
CA THR A 492 -7.95 8.08 -0.78
C THR A 492 -7.92 6.67 -1.33
N THR A 493 -7.79 5.64 -0.50
CA THR A 493 -7.82 4.25 -0.99
C THR A 493 -9.28 3.86 -1.21
N GLN A 494 -9.63 3.46 -2.44
CA GLN A 494 -10.99 2.99 -2.76
C GLN A 494 -11.16 1.51 -2.40
N TRP A 495 -10.50 1.08 -1.32
CA TRP A 495 -10.52 -0.31 -0.90
C TRP A 495 -11.93 -0.73 -0.51
N LYS A 496 -12.37 -1.81 -1.12
CA LYS A 496 -13.62 -2.50 -0.82
C LYS A 496 -13.26 -3.85 -0.21
N TYR A 497 -14.03 -4.28 0.78
CA TYR A 497 -14.00 -5.62 1.31
C TYR A 497 -14.22 -6.60 0.17
N ALA A 498 -13.40 -7.65 0.16
CA ALA A 498 -13.43 -8.69 -0.85
C ALA A 498 -13.85 -10.01 -0.21
N ARG A 499 -12.99 -10.60 0.65
CA ARG A 499 -13.24 -11.87 1.34
C ARG A 499 -12.40 -12.00 2.61
N GLU A 500 -12.86 -12.78 3.57
CA GLU A 500 -12.04 -13.28 4.68
C GLU A 500 -11.16 -14.44 4.22
N VAL A 501 -9.91 -14.48 4.67
CA VAL A 501 -8.98 -15.62 4.46
C VAL A 501 -8.99 -16.55 5.67
N ASP A 502 -8.90 -15.95 6.87
CA ASP A 502 -9.00 -16.59 8.17
C ASP A 502 -9.34 -15.53 9.24
N SER A 503 -9.34 -15.91 10.51
CA SER A 503 -9.67 -15.01 11.63
C SER A 503 -8.72 -13.81 11.79
N GLU A 504 -7.53 -13.84 11.18
CA GLU A 504 -6.52 -12.78 11.31
C GLU A 504 -6.24 -12.03 10.00
N ARG A 505 -6.68 -12.57 8.86
CA ARG A 505 -6.36 -12.06 7.53
C ARG A 505 -7.61 -11.82 6.68
N VAL A 506 -7.67 -10.63 6.10
CA VAL A 506 -8.77 -10.21 5.23
C VAL A 506 -8.24 -9.70 3.90
N LEU A 507 -8.98 -9.98 2.82
CA LEU A 507 -8.75 -9.42 1.50
C LEU A 507 -9.58 -8.17 1.29
N LEU A 508 -8.90 -7.09 0.92
CA LEU A 508 -9.48 -5.88 0.39
C LEU A 508 -9.14 -5.77 -1.09
N ARG A 509 -9.94 -5.06 -1.88
CA ARG A 509 -9.67 -4.83 -3.30
C ARG A 509 -9.84 -3.37 -3.66
N ASP A 510 -8.95 -2.89 -4.52
CA ASP A 510 -9.11 -1.65 -5.27
C ASP A 510 -9.53 -2.00 -6.73
N LEU A 511 -9.52 -1.01 -7.63
CA LEU A 511 -9.78 -1.21 -9.05
C LEU A 511 -8.89 -2.29 -9.66
N HIS A 512 -7.58 -2.30 -9.42
CA HIS A 512 -6.65 -3.23 -10.10
C HIS A 512 -5.92 -4.22 -9.18
N THR A 513 -6.06 -4.10 -7.86
CA THR A 513 -5.23 -4.85 -6.91
C THR A 513 -6.06 -5.40 -5.77
N VAL A 514 -5.80 -6.65 -5.39
CA VAL A 514 -6.30 -7.26 -4.16
C VAL A 514 -5.19 -7.22 -3.11
N TYR A 515 -5.51 -6.74 -1.92
CA TYR A 515 -4.61 -6.55 -0.78
C TYR A 515 -4.98 -7.55 0.30
N MET A 516 -4.03 -8.34 0.76
CA MET A 516 -4.20 -9.14 1.97
C MET A 516 -3.69 -8.33 3.16
N CYS A 517 -4.56 -8.10 4.14
CA CYS A 517 -4.29 -7.27 5.30
C CYS A 517 -4.42 -8.07 6.60
N ARG A 518 -3.60 -7.73 7.61
CA ARG A 518 -3.80 -8.19 8.99
C ARG A 518 -5.04 -7.46 9.55
N THR A 519 -5.93 -8.21 10.18
CA THR A 519 -7.06 -7.64 10.91
C THR A 519 -6.54 -7.11 12.23
N LEU A 520 -6.77 -5.83 12.50
CA LEU A 520 -6.50 -5.28 13.82
C LEU A 520 -7.70 -5.61 14.71
N GLU A 521 -7.46 -6.28 15.83
CA GLU A 521 -8.44 -6.29 16.91
C GLU A 521 -8.66 -4.83 17.37
N ASN A 522 -9.86 -4.53 17.87
CA ASN A 522 -10.11 -3.35 18.71
C ASN A 522 -9.31 -3.50 20.02
N THR A 523 -7.99 -3.58 19.92
CA THR A 523 -7.13 -3.30 21.05
C THR A 523 -7.41 -1.85 21.40
N THR A 524 -7.86 -1.65 22.62
CA THR A 524 -7.95 -0.34 23.27
C THR A 524 -6.53 0.20 23.46
N SER A 525 -5.76 0.36 22.39
CA SER A 525 -4.47 1.02 22.44
C SER A 525 -4.78 2.49 22.67
N THR A 526 -4.63 2.89 23.93
CA THR A 526 -4.76 4.25 24.47
C THR A 526 -3.89 5.29 23.76
N VAL A 527 -3.06 4.89 22.80
CA VAL A 527 -2.38 5.78 21.86
C VAL A 527 -3.35 6.11 20.72
N MET A 528 -4.30 7.00 21.00
CA MET A 528 -5.10 7.63 19.94
C MET A 528 -4.13 8.32 18.96
N THR A 529 -4.01 7.78 17.75
CA THR A 529 -3.25 8.45 16.70
C THR A 529 -3.99 9.74 16.32
N ASP A 530 -3.23 10.81 16.16
CA ASP A 530 -3.75 12.15 15.92
C ASP A 530 -4.36 12.25 14.51
N ARG A 531 -5.62 11.84 14.37
CA ARG A 531 -6.33 11.83 13.10
C ARG A 531 -6.69 13.23 12.61
N GLY A 532 -6.62 13.42 11.30
CA GLY A 532 -7.02 14.66 10.66
C GLY A 532 -6.07 15.81 10.97
N VAL A 533 -4.77 15.54 10.93
CA VAL A 533 -3.70 16.53 11.13
C VAL A 533 -3.93 17.77 10.25
N GLN A 534 -3.97 18.94 10.89
CA GLN A 534 -4.21 20.23 10.26
C GLN A 534 -2.91 20.99 10.00
N ALA A 535 -1.99 20.93 10.98
CA ALA A 535 -0.69 21.58 10.94
C ALA A 535 0.36 20.73 11.65
N ILE A 536 1.60 20.82 11.20
CA ILE A 536 2.78 20.24 11.84
C ILE A 536 3.92 21.25 11.79
N SER A 537 4.77 21.23 12.81
CA SER A 537 6.01 22.03 12.84
C SER A 537 7.04 21.36 13.74
N PHE A 538 8.30 21.46 13.36
CA PHE A 538 9.41 21.20 14.27
C PHE A 538 9.61 22.39 15.21
N SER A 539 10.11 22.13 16.42
CA SER A 539 10.68 23.16 17.28
C SER A 539 11.92 23.80 16.65
N ALA A 540 12.23 25.03 17.07
CA ALA A 540 13.39 25.76 16.57
C ALA A 540 14.72 25.03 16.83
N ASP A 541 14.78 24.23 17.91
CA ASP A 541 15.94 23.39 18.24
C ASP A 541 15.97 22.03 17.53
N GLY A 542 14.95 21.70 16.73
CA GLY A 542 14.82 20.43 16.00
C GLY A 542 14.45 19.21 16.85
N LYS A 543 14.42 19.32 18.20
CA LYS A 543 14.23 18.17 19.09
C LYS A 543 12.81 17.67 19.21
N HIS A 544 11.83 18.52 18.94
CA HIS A 544 10.41 18.24 19.15
C HIS A 544 9.61 18.46 17.88
N VAL A 545 8.56 17.67 17.71
CA VAL A 545 7.58 17.81 16.63
C VAL A 545 6.21 18.07 17.24
N TYR A 546 5.60 19.19 16.87
CA TYR A 546 4.26 19.54 17.26
C TYR A 546 3.28 19.16 16.16
N VAL A 547 2.18 18.50 16.55
CA VAL A 547 1.16 17.98 15.65
C VAL A 547 -0.20 18.47 16.11
N LEU A 548 -0.82 19.32 15.30
CA LEU A 548 -2.17 19.80 15.55
C LEU A 548 -3.17 18.91 14.80
N SER A 549 -3.94 18.14 15.57
CA SER A 549 -5.06 17.34 15.06
C SER A 549 -6.39 18.08 15.21
N LYS A 550 -7.49 17.50 14.73
CA LYS A 550 -8.83 18.03 15.02
C LYS A 550 -9.19 17.97 16.52
N VAL A 551 -8.56 17.07 17.26
CA VAL A 551 -8.94 16.73 18.64
C VAL A 551 -8.07 17.45 19.66
N ARG A 552 -6.76 17.55 19.39
CA ARG A 552 -5.75 18.08 20.32
C ARG A 552 -4.49 18.56 19.60
N LEU A 553 -3.69 19.34 20.31
CA LEU A 553 -2.29 19.61 19.98
C LEU A 553 -1.39 18.65 20.77
N SER A 554 -0.52 17.93 20.07
CA SER A 554 0.40 16.95 20.65
C SER A 554 1.85 17.28 20.35
N MET A 555 2.74 16.86 21.25
CA MET A 555 4.18 17.01 21.14
C MET A 555 4.84 15.64 21.13
N TYR A 556 5.75 15.45 20.19
CA TYR A 556 6.53 14.22 19.98
C TYR A 556 8.03 14.54 20.04
N GLU A 557 8.81 13.57 20.48
CA GLU A 557 10.27 13.61 20.37
C GLU A 557 10.68 13.35 18.91
N ALA A 558 11.49 14.22 18.31
CA ALA A 558 11.88 14.10 16.90
C ALA A 558 12.82 12.90 16.64
N SER A 559 13.69 12.58 17.59
CA SER A 559 14.71 11.51 17.47
C SER A 559 14.13 10.10 17.52
N SER A 560 12.96 9.91 18.15
CA SER A 560 12.34 8.59 18.37
C SER A 560 10.90 8.51 17.87
N GLY A 561 10.24 9.64 17.62
CA GLY A 561 8.80 9.74 17.39
C GLY A 561 7.94 9.33 18.58
N ARG A 562 8.52 9.29 19.79
CA ARG A 562 7.78 9.00 21.01
C ARG A 562 6.84 10.16 21.35
N PHE A 563 5.59 9.83 21.69
CA PHE A 563 4.64 10.81 22.22
C PHE A 563 5.10 11.29 23.61
N LEU A 564 5.17 12.61 23.80
CA LEU A 564 5.60 13.23 25.06
C LEU A 564 4.40 13.75 25.85
N CYS A 565 3.65 14.70 25.27
CA CYS A 565 2.46 15.27 25.89
C CYS A 565 1.43 15.68 24.83
N GLY A 566 0.19 15.90 25.25
CA GLY A 566 -0.84 16.45 24.39
C GLY A 566 -1.94 17.09 25.20
N ASN A 567 -2.49 18.18 24.68
CA ASN A 567 -3.51 18.97 25.36
C ASN A 567 -4.83 18.93 24.56
N ALA A 568 -5.82 18.26 25.15
CA ALA A 568 -7.15 18.08 24.59
C ALA A 568 -8.07 19.31 24.79
N SER A 569 -7.67 20.30 25.59
CA SER A 569 -8.42 21.55 25.74
C SER A 569 -8.36 22.41 24.46
N ILE A 570 -7.32 22.22 23.65
CA ILE A 570 -7.13 22.90 22.36
C ILE A 570 -7.91 22.14 21.28
N VAL A 571 -9.22 22.39 21.22
CA VAL A 571 -10.13 21.75 20.25
C VAL A 571 -10.44 22.74 19.11
N ASN A 572 -10.58 22.23 17.88
CA ASN A 572 -10.95 23.03 16.69
C ASN A 572 -9.98 24.17 16.34
N ALA A 573 -8.72 24.10 16.77
CA ALA A 573 -7.70 25.00 16.26
C ALA A 573 -7.38 24.70 14.80
N ASN A 574 -7.15 25.75 14.01
CA ASN A 574 -6.94 25.65 12.57
C ASN A 574 -5.46 25.58 12.17
N SER A 575 -4.61 26.30 12.91
CA SER A 575 -3.19 26.43 12.65
C SER A 575 -2.47 26.90 13.90
N PHE A 576 -1.14 26.76 13.93
CA PHE A 576 -0.28 27.26 15.00
C PHE A 576 1.08 27.70 14.44
N ALA A 577 1.79 28.54 15.19
CA ALA A 577 3.15 28.96 14.92
C ALA A 577 3.97 28.93 16.22
N LEU A 578 5.24 28.55 16.10
CA LEU A 578 6.17 28.49 17.23
C LEU A 578 7.03 29.76 17.26
N SER A 579 7.33 30.26 18.45
CA SER A 579 8.29 31.35 18.61
C SER A 579 9.70 30.90 18.20
N PRO A 580 10.54 31.80 17.65
CA PRO A 580 11.92 31.51 17.31
C PRO A 580 12.75 30.99 18.49
N ASP A 581 12.51 31.47 19.71
CA ASP A 581 13.14 30.97 20.93
C ASP A 581 12.60 29.62 21.45
N GLY A 582 11.52 29.11 20.84
CA GLY A 582 10.88 27.84 21.17
C GLY A 582 10.12 27.81 22.50
N LYS A 583 9.90 28.95 23.17
CA LYS A 583 9.21 28.98 24.48
C LYS A 583 7.69 29.15 24.39
N ALA A 584 7.20 29.74 23.30
CA ALA A 584 5.79 30.08 23.15
C ALA A 584 5.20 29.53 21.85
N ILE A 585 3.90 29.23 21.89
CA ILE A 585 3.13 28.71 20.77
C ILE A 585 1.91 29.61 20.57
N LEU A 586 1.78 30.19 19.39
CA LEU A 586 0.59 30.93 19.01
C LEU A 586 -0.36 30.00 18.26
N ILE A 587 -1.58 29.86 18.76
CA ILE A 587 -2.61 28.95 18.23
C ILE A 587 -3.78 29.78 17.72
N GLN A 588 -4.24 29.47 16.52
CA GLN A 588 -5.44 30.06 15.94
C GLN A 588 -6.66 29.20 16.25
N THR A 589 -7.57 29.73 17.07
CA THR A 589 -8.91 29.14 17.26
C THR A 589 -9.88 29.77 16.25
N LYS A 590 -11.16 29.38 16.31
CA LYS A 590 -12.18 29.94 15.42
C LYS A 590 -12.37 31.44 15.63
N ASP A 591 -12.31 31.90 16.88
CA ASP A 591 -12.79 33.23 17.29
C ASP A 591 -11.72 34.12 17.96
N HIS A 592 -10.51 33.60 18.26
CA HIS A 592 -9.38 34.36 18.81
C HIS A 592 -8.04 33.64 18.58
N TYR A 593 -6.94 34.27 19.00
CA TYR A 593 -5.61 33.66 19.07
C TYR A 593 -5.24 33.39 20.52
N GLU A 594 -4.59 32.27 20.79
CA GLU A 594 -4.13 31.89 22.12
C GLU A 594 -2.62 31.70 22.12
N LEU A 595 -1.96 32.31 23.10
CA LEU A 595 -0.54 32.10 23.36
C LEU A 595 -0.40 31.05 24.46
N TRP A 596 0.28 29.97 24.16
CA TRP A 596 0.53 28.84 25.05
C TRP A 596 2.03 28.70 25.33
N ASP A 597 2.35 28.08 26.46
CA ASP A 597 3.71 27.63 26.74
C ASP A 597 4.09 26.43 25.84
N CYS A 598 5.40 26.24 25.61
CA CYS A 598 5.90 25.14 24.78
C CYS A 598 5.55 23.74 25.32
N ASN A 599 5.28 23.62 26.62
CA ASN A 599 4.89 22.35 27.26
C ASN A 599 3.40 22.03 27.14
N LEU A 600 2.60 22.93 26.55
CA LEU A 600 1.15 22.80 26.37
C LEU A 600 0.36 22.69 27.68
N GLN A 601 0.90 23.18 28.79
CA GLN A 601 0.26 23.07 30.11
C GLN A 601 -0.52 24.33 30.48
N HIS A 602 -0.02 25.49 30.10
CA HIS A 602 -0.53 26.78 30.54
C HIS A 602 -0.77 27.72 29.36
N GLN A 603 -2.00 28.22 29.29
CA GLN A 603 -2.33 29.36 28.45
C GLN A 603 -1.74 30.64 29.07
N VAL A 604 -0.91 31.34 28.31
CA VAL A 604 -0.21 32.56 28.74
C VAL A 604 -1.09 33.79 28.51
N LYS A 605 -1.62 33.96 27.29
CA LYS A 605 -2.45 35.11 26.89
C LYS A 605 -3.50 34.71 25.84
N SER A 606 -4.57 35.49 25.72
CA SER A 606 -5.50 35.46 24.59
C SER A 606 -5.48 36.81 23.87
N LEU A 607 -5.64 36.77 22.54
CA LEU A 607 -5.59 37.93 21.67
C LEU A 607 -6.85 37.91 20.80
N GLU A 608 -7.67 38.95 20.90
CA GLU A 608 -8.91 39.06 20.12
C GLU A 608 -8.61 39.21 18.62
N TYR A 609 -9.56 38.80 17.76
CA TYR A 609 -9.35 38.70 16.31
C TYR A 609 -8.81 40.01 15.71
N PRO A 610 -7.63 39.99 15.06
CA PRO A 610 -7.25 41.06 14.15
C PRO A 610 -8.26 41.07 12.99
N ILE A 611 -9.05 42.13 12.88
CA ILE A 611 -10.00 42.30 11.77
C ILE A 611 -9.21 42.79 10.55
N PRO A 612 -9.33 42.18 9.35
CA PRO A 612 -10.23 41.09 8.91
C PRO A 612 -9.68 39.67 9.16
N PRO A 613 -10.52 38.60 9.06
CA PRO A 613 -10.12 37.24 9.38
C PRO A 613 -8.85 36.79 8.64
N GLN A 614 -7.83 36.48 9.44
CA GLN A 614 -6.48 36.18 8.98
C GLN A 614 -6.36 34.68 8.69
N SER A 615 -5.70 34.33 7.59
CA SER A 615 -5.55 32.93 7.14
C SER A 615 -4.15 32.36 7.36
N PHE A 616 -3.17 33.25 7.52
CA PHE A 616 -1.79 32.89 7.75
C PHE A 616 -1.21 33.81 8.81
N PHE A 617 -0.29 33.29 9.61
CA PHE A 617 0.48 34.07 10.58
C PHE A 617 1.83 33.41 10.83
N GLY A 618 2.79 34.20 11.30
CA GLY A 618 4.13 33.73 11.62
C GLY A 618 4.92 34.76 12.40
N TYR A 619 5.85 34.28 13.22
CA TYR A 619 6.74 35.13 13.99
C TYR A 619 7.78 35.79 13.08
N ILE A 620 8.05 37.08 13.33
CA ILE A 620 9.19 37.82 12.77
C ILE A 620 10.37 37.71 13.73
N ASN A 621 10.11 37.95 15.01
CA ASN A 621 11.01 37.71 16.15
C ASN A 621 10.15 37.27 17.34
N ASP A 622 10.71 37.07 18.53
CA ASP A 622 9.96 36.57 19.69
C ASP A 622 8.79 37.47 20.12
N ASP A 623 8.86 38.77 19.80
CA ASP A 623 7.86 39.77 20.20
C ASP A 623 6.87 40.12 19.09
N LEU A 624 7.30 40.07 17.82
CA LEU A 624 6.56 40.54 16.66
C LEU A 624 5.98 39.37 15.86
N VAL A 625 4.67 39.44 15.62
CA VAL A 625 3.94 38.47 14.78
C VAL A 625 3.31 39.17 13.59
N LEU A 626 3.49 38.57 12.41
CA LEU A 626 2.82 38.96 11.19
C LEU A 626 1.54 38.14 11.00
N PHE A 627 0.44 38.82 10.72
CA PHE A 627 -0.84 38.25 10.32
C PHE A 627 -1.14 38.64 8.87
N LEU A 628 -1.63 37.69 8.08
CA LEU A 628 -1.95 37.85 6.66
C LEU A 628 -3.31 37.25 6.32
N SER A 629 -4.14 38.07 5.66
CA SER A 629 -5.50 37.68 5.26
C SER A 629 -5.52 37.17 3.82
N LYS A 630 -6.52 36.37 3.48
CA LYS A 630 -6.71 35.91 2.09
C LYS A 630 -6.90 37.06 1.10
N GLN A 631 -7.32 38.23 1.58
CA GLN A 631 -7.50 39.46 0.79
C GLN A 631 -6.23 40.33 0.74
N GLY A 632 -5.11 39.83 1.27
CA GLY A 632 -3.81 40.52 1.18
C GLY A 632 -3.62 41.68 2.15
N PHE A 633 -4.39 41.71 3.25
CA PHE A 633 -4.12 42.60 4.38
C PHE A 633 -3.05 41.99 5.27
N ILE A 634 -1.96 42.73 5.47
CA ILE A 634 -0.84 42.38 6.34
C ILE A 634 -0.94 43.27 7.58
N GLN A 635 -0.86 42.66 8.77
CA GLN A 635 -0.80 43.34 10.05
C GLN A 635 0.38 42.79 10.86
N VAL A 636 1.20 43.67 11.42
CA VAL A 636 2.28 43.28 12.34
C VAL A 636 1.91 43.75 13.74
N TRP A 637 1.93 42.82 14.69
CA TRP A 637 1.57 43.05 16.09
C TRP A 637 2.75 42.76 17.00
N ASN A 638 2.86 43.54 18.07
CA ASN A 638 3.73 43.25 19.21
C ASN A 638 2.94 42.49 20.27
N LEU A 639 3.34 41.26 20.59
CA LEU A 639 2.65 40.38 21.55
C LEU A 639 2.88 40.77 23.01
N ASN A 640 3.97 41.48 23.32
CA ASN A 640 4.24 41.94 24.68
C ASN A 640 3.30 43.07 25.06
N GLU A 641 3.19 44.06 24.18
CA GLU A 641 2.36 45.26 24.37
C GLU A 641 0.92 45.09 23.86
N LEU A 642 0.64 44.05 23.06
CA LEU A 642 -0.61 43.85 22.33
C LEU A 642 -0.96 45.03 21.41
N THR A 643 0.06 45.68 20.86
CA THR A 643 -0.07 46.85 20.00
C THR A 643 0.11 46.51 18.52
N LEU A 644 -0.66 47.17 17.67
CA LEU A 644 -0.52 47.11 16.22
C LEU A 644 0.63 48.02 15.79
N VAL A 645 1.65 47.44 15.15
CA VAL A 645 2.87 48.14 14.72
C VAL A 645 2.75 48.60 13.27
N GLU A 646 2.34 47.72 12.36
CA GLU A 646 2.26 48.01 10.92
C GLU A 646 0.95 47.46 10.34
N THR A 647 0.34 48.20 9.40
CA THR A 647 -0.75 47.70 8.56
C THR A 647 -0.50 48.05 7.12
N LYS A 648 -0.61 47.06 6.24
CA LYS A 648 -0.39 47.22 4.81
C LYS A 648 -1.41 46.41 4.01
N ASN A 649 -1.95 46.98 2.94
CA ASN A 649 -2.80 46.26 2.00
C ASN A 649 -2.07 46.07 0.67
N THR A 650 -2.01 44.85 0.18
CA THR A 650 -1.36 44.49 -1.08
C THR A 650 -2.30 44.57 -2.30
N ASN A 651 -3.60 44.88 -2.10
CA ASN A 651 -4.64 44.95 -3.14
C ASN A 651 -4.74 43.68 -4.00
N ARG A 652 -4.46 42.51 -3.42
CA ARG A 652 -4.49 41.21 -4.10
C ARG A 652 -5.70 40.39 -3.66
N SER A 653 -6.31 39.66 -4.59
CA SER A 653 -7.40 38.73 -4.29
C SER A 653 -6.88 37.30 -4.19
N LEU A 654 -7.20 36.63 -3.07
CA LEU A 654 -7.10 35.19 -2.87
C LEU A 654 -5.66 34.64 -2.87
N ILE A 655 -4.95 34.89 -1.77
CA ILE A 655 -3.66 34.25 -1.46
C ILE A 655 -3.88 32.75 -1.17
N GLU A 656 -3.17 31.89 -1.90
CA GLU A 656 -3.23 30.42 -1.74
C GLU A 656 -2.21 29.91 -0.73
N CYS A 657 -0.98 30.43 -0.76
CA CYS A 657 0.07 30.12 0.20
C CYS A 657 1.06 31.28 0.37
N CYS A 658 1.74 31.31 1.51
CA CYS A 658 2.80 32.26 1.81
C CYS A 658 3.89 31.62 2.65
N ASP A 659 5.06 32.26 2.68
CA ASP A 659 6.14 31.93 3.61
C ASP A 659 6.88 33.21 4.02
N ILE A 660 7.47 33.20 5.20
CA ILE A 660 8.14 34.36 5.80
C ILE A 660 9.59 33.96 6.10
N PHE A 661 10.53 34.79 5.67
CA PHE A 661 11.93 34.70 6.06
C PHE A 661 12.28 35.95 6.87
N ALA A 662 12.42 35.80 8.19
CA ALA A 662 12.84 36.88 9.07
C ALA A 662 14.35 36.84 9.29
N PHE A 663 14.97 38.02 9.41
CA PHE A 663 16.41 38.16 9.65
C PHE A 663 16.69 39.48 10.36
N GLU A 664 17.76 39.49 11.15
CA GLU A 664 18.17 40.67 11.90
C GLU A 664 19.38 41.36 11.25
N ARG A 665 19.43 42.69 11.34
CA ARG A 665 20.61 43.47 10.98
C ARG A 665 20.90 44.54 12.01
N LYS A 666 22.19 44.74 12.25
CA LYS A 666 22.68 45.87 13.05
C LYS A 666 22.71 47.12 12.18
N ASP A 667 22.19 48.22 12.71
CA ASP A 667 22.41 49.55 12.15
C ASP A 667 23.84 50.03 12.43
N ASP A 668 24.22 51.16 11.84
CA ASP A 668 25.55 51.77 12.03
C ASP A 668 25.81 52.18 13.49
N ASN A 669 24.75 52.26 14.31
CA ASN A 669 24.80 52.58 15.74
C ASN A 669 24.83 51.31 16.63
N GLY A 670 24.82 50.12 16.04
CA GLY A 670 24.85 48.84 16.74
C GLY A 670 23.50 48.30 17.24
N ASN A 671 22.39 49.00 17.00
CA ASN A 671 21.05 48.50 17.33
C ASN A 671 20.61 47.44 16.33
N VAL A 672 20.00 46.38 16.85
CA VAL A 672 19.48 45.27 16.04
C VAL A 672 18.06 45.59 15.60
N HIS A 673 17.83 45.65 14.29
CA HIS A 673 16.51 45.78 13.69
C HIS A 673 16.10 44.47 13.02
N SER A 674 14.90 44.00 13.34
CA SER A 674 14.32 42.81 12.71
C SER A 674 13.66 43.19 11.38
N HIS A 675 14.08 42.52 10.31
CA HIS A 675 13.54 42.66 8.96
C HIS A 675 12.94 41.34 8.51
N TYR A 676 12.10 41.38 7.47
CA TYR A 676 11.51 40.18 6.90
C TYR A 676 11.37 40.28 5.38
N ARG A 677 11.44 39.12 4.74
CA ARG A 677 10.98 38.88 3.38
C ARG A 677 9.71 38.04 3.43
N LEU A 678 8.68 38.50 2.74
CA LEU A 678 7.40 37.81 2.64
C LEU A 678 7.19 37.40 1.18
N LEU A 679 6.98 36.10 0.96
CA LEU A 679 6.56 35.58 -0.33
C LEU A 679 5.06 35.32 -0.30
N LEU A 680 4.34 35.92 -1.26
CA LEU A 680 2.91 35.75 -1.46
C LEU A 680 2.67 35.06 -2.79
N CYS A 681 1.87 34.00 -2.75
CA CYS A 681 1.44 33.27 -3.94
C CYS A 681 -0.08 33.40 -4.09
N ASP A 682 -0.54 34.06 -5.15
CA ASP A 682 -1.96 34.23 -5.43
C ASP A 682 -2.51 33.12 -6.34
N ARG A 683 -3.83 32.88 -6.28
CA ARG A 683 -4.50 31.86 -7.10
C ARG A 683 -4.45 32.15 -8.59
N HIS A 684 -4.27 33.41 -8.98
CA HIS A 684 -4.25 33.85 -10.36
C HIS A 684 -2.85 33.78 -11.01
N GLY A 685 -1.87 33.18 -10.32
CA GLY A 685 -0.54 32.92 -10.83
C GLY A 685 0.48 34.02 -10.51
N GLY A 686 0.20 34.97 -9.62
CA GLY A 686 1.18 35.99 -9.21
C GLY A 686 2.05 35.52 -8.05
N LEU A 687 3.37 35.53 -8.25
CA LEU A 687 4.35 35.48 -7.16
C LEU A 687 4.75 36.91 -6.80
N THR A 688 4.65 37.27 -5.52
CA THR A 688 5.08 38.59 -5.03
C THR A 688 6.04 38.42 -3.86
N LEU A 689 7.24 38.99 -3.97
CA LEU A 689 8.25 39.04 -2.93
C LEU A 689 8.32 40.47 -2.38
N GLN A 690 8.01 40.63 -1.10
CA GLN A 690 8.14 41.89 -0.37
C GLN A 690 9.36 41.82 0.55
N ASP A 691 10.26 42.79 0.46
CA ASP A 691 11.49 42.89 1.25
C ASP A 691 11.45 44.21 2.05
N THR A 692 11.34 44.12 3.38
CA THR A 692 11.24 45.31 4.23
C THR A 692 12.58 46.00 4.43
N PHE A 693 13.71 45.29 4.33
CA PHE A 693 15.03 45.89 4.46
C PHE A 693 15.35 46.80 3.28
N LYS A 694 15.06 46.34 2.05
CA LYS A 694 15.22 47.16 0.84
C LYS A 694 13.99 47.99 0.49
N ALA A 695 12.93 47.92 1.30
CA ALA A 695 11.63 48.55 1.06
C ALA A 695 11.12 48.35 -0.39
N ARG A 696 11.24 47.13 -0.93
CA ARG A 696 10.90 46.82 -2.33
C ARG A 696 9.90 45.68 -2.43
N THR A 697 9.09 45.73 -3.49
CA THR A 697 8.17 44.66 -3.86
C THR A 697 8.47 44.22 -5.28
N ILE A 698 8.72 42.93 -5.48
CA ILE A 698 8.97 42.32 -6.78
C ILE A 698 7.79 41.41 -7.09
N ALA A 699 7.11 41.64 -8.23
CA ALA A 699 6.02 40.79 -8.69
C ALA A 699 6.43 40.06 -9.98
N ARG A 700 6.15 38.77 -10.05
CA ARG A 700 6.32 37.91 -11.23
C ARG A 700 4.98 37.29 -11.57
N ASN A 701 4.63 37.32 -12.84
CA ASN A 701 3.43 36.64 -13.34
C ASN A 701 3.79 35.22 -13.76
N VAL A 702 3.04 34.24 -13.27
CA VAL A 702 3.10 32.82 -13.61
C VAL A 702 1.89 32.52 -14.50
N PRO A 703 2.07 31.86 -15.67
CA PRO A 703 1.00 31.55 -16.61
C PRO A 703 -0.28 30.96 -16.00
N LYS A 704 -1.42 31.28 -16.61
CA LYS A 704 -2.74 30.72 -16.24
C LYS A 704 -2.73 29.20 -16.51
N GLY A 705 -2.56 28.42 -15.45
CA GLY A 705 -2.45 26.95 -15.48
C GLY A 705 -1.46 26.41 -14.44
N GLU A 706 -0.51 27.25 -14.02
CA GLU A 706 0.58 26.92 -13.10
C GLU A 706 0.29 27.49 -11.71
N ILE A 707 -0.75 26.97 -11.06
CA ILE A 707 -1.17 27.43 -9.73
C ILE A 707 -0.16 26.92 -8.70
N VAL A 708 0.38 27.83 -7.89
CA VAL A 708 1.27 27.51 -6.78
C VAL A 708 0.44 27.04 -5.59
N LYS A 709 0.78 25.87 -5.03
CA LYS A 709 0.09 25.28 -3.87
C LYS A 709 0.89 25.27 -2.58
N CYS A 710 2.21 25.36 -2.68
CA CYS A 710 3.09 25.47 -1.53
C CYS A 710 4.33 26.28 -1.91
N CYS A 711 4.90 26.95 -0.92
CA CYS A 711 6.14 27.70 -1.08
C CYS A 711 6.95 27.66 0.21
N LYS A 712 8.28 27.62 0.09
CA LYS A 712 9.21 27.71 1.22
C LYS A 712 10.48 28.48 0.85
N PHE A 713 10.95 29.32 1.76
CA PHE A 713 12.30 29.86 1.73
C PHE A 713 13.30 28.80 2.18
N ALA A 714 14.52 28.87 1.63
CA ALA A 714 15.65 28.19 2.24
C ALA A 714 15.98 28.83 3.61
N PRO A 715 16.60 28.08 4.55
CA PRO A 715 16.94 28.59 5.87
C PRO A 715 17.84 29.84 5.86
N ASP A 716 18.61 30.04 4.78
CA ASP A 716 19.47 31.20 4.57
C ASP A 716 18.80 32.36 3.79
N GLY A 717 17.56 32.14 3.31
CA GLY A 717 16.81 33.08 2.47
C GLY A 717 17.43 33.34 1.09
N SER A 718 18.37 32.52 0.62
CA SER A 718 19.04 32.70 -0.68
C SER A 718 18.24 32.14 -1.85
N SER A 719 17.41 31.15 -1.61
CA SER A 719 16.55 30.49 -2.58
C SER A 719 15.12 30.32 -2.05
N ILE A 720 14.19 30.14 -2.99
CA ILE A 720 12.76 29.91 -2.74
C ILE A 720 12.35 28.69 -3.55
N ALA A 721 11.67 27.73 -2.92
CA ALA A 721 11.01 26.63 -3.62
C ALA A 721 9.51 26.88 -3.70
N THR A 722 8.91 26.60 -4.86
CA THR A 722 7.45 26.66 -5.08
C THR A 722 6.98 25.38 -5.74
N GLY A 723 5.95 24.74 -5.18
CA GLY A 723 5.30 23.56 -5.75
C GLY A 723 4.04 23.93 -6.52
N HIS A 724 3.89 23.36 -7.72
CA HIS A 724 2.86 23.71 -8.69
C HIS A 724 1.87 22.56 -8.92
N VAL A 725 0.67 22.90 -9.42
CA VAL A 725 -0.36 21.95 -9.84
C VAL A 725 0.08 21.07 -11.01
N ASP A 726 0.95 21.57 -11.89
CA ASP A 726 1.50 20.85 -13.04
C ASP A 726 2.49 19.73 -12.66
N GLY A 727 2.79 19.55 -11.37
CA GLY A 727 3.75 18.58 -10.88
C GLY A 727 5.20 19.03 -10.99
N THR A 728 5.44 20.31 -11.21
CA THR A 728 6.78 20.89 -11.17
C THR A 728 7.09 21.53 -9.82
N LEU A 729 8.34 21.40 -9.40
CA LEU A 729 8.92 22.17 -8.31
C LEU A 729 9.87 23.20 -8.93
N ARG A 730 9.64 24.48 -8.65
CA ARG A 730 10.44 25.57 -9.20
C ARG A 730 11.26 26.24 -8.12
N VAL A 731 12.51 26.50 -8.44
CA VAL A 731 13.47 27.13 -7.54
C VAL A 731 13.80 28.52 -8.05
N TRP A 732 13.64 29.51 -7.18
CA TRP A 732 13.82 30.92 -7.48
C TRP A 732 14.94 31.52 -6.64
N ASP A 733 15.49 32.64 -7.09
CA ASP A 733 16.34 33.49 -6.29
C ASP A 733 15.56 34.18 -5.16
N GLY A 734 15.99 34.01 -3.92
CA GLY A 734 15.33 34.58 -2.74
C GLY A 734 15.47 36.10 -2.60
N ARG A 735 16.30 36.75 -3.43
CA ARG A 735 16.50 38.21 -3.43
C ARG A 735 15.86 38.87 -4.65
N HIS A 736 15.90 38.24 -5.81
CA HIS A 736 15.49 38.85 -7.08
C HIS A 736 14.25 38.21 -7.70
N LEU A 737 13.76 37.10 -7.13
CA LEU A 737 12.63 36.32 -7.64
C LEU A 737 12.84 35.93 -9.11
N GLU A 738 14.07 35.51 -9.44
CA GLU A 738 14.46 35.01 -10.75
C GLU A 738 14.41 33.48 -10.75
N LEU A 739 13.80 32.90 -11.79
CA LEU A 739 13.71 31.45 -11.91
C LEU A 739 15.10 30.86 -12.18
N LYS A 740 15.60 30.05 -11.25
CA LYS A 740 16.88 29.36 -11.40
C LYS A 740 16.70 27.99 -12.05
N LYS A 741 15.72 27.20 -11.58
CA LYS A 741 15.56 25.79 -11.95
C LYS A 741 14.10 25.34 -11.93
N ILE A 742 13.81 24.33 -12.76
CA ILE A 742 12.55 23.59 -12.77
C ILE A 742 12.90 22.12 -12.58
N LEU A 743 12.25 21.48 -11.61
CA LEU A 743 12.39 20.06 -11.28
C LEU A 743 11.06 19.37 -11.60
N ASN A 744 11.10 18.33 -12.43
CA ASN A 744 9.91 17.60 -12.85
C ASN A 744 9.62 16.48 -11.84
N CYS A 745 8.66 16.70 -10.95
CA CYS A 745 8.31 15.73 -9.92
C CYS A 745 7.41 14.58 -10.41
N GLY A 746 7.13 14.52 -11.71
CA GLY A 746 6.65 13.33 -12.43
C GLY A 746 5.26 12.80 -12.09
N ASP A 747 4.68 13.16 -10.94
CA ASP A 747 3.45 12.57 -10.42
C ASP A 747 2.56 13.69 -9.86
N GLY A 748 1.57 14.16 -10.62
CA GLY A 748 0.49 15.02 -10.12
C GLY A 748 0.90 16.29 -9.34
N LEU A 749 -0.07 16.93 -8.69
CA LEU A 749 0.12 18.18 -7.94
C LEU A 749 1.16 18.04 -6.81
N VAL A 750 2.12 18.97 -6.72
CA VAL A 750 3.02 19.12 -5.57
C VAL A 750 2.27 19.79 -4.41
N LYS A 751 1.96 19.01 -3.37
CA LYS A 751 1.18 19.46 -2.21
C LYS A 751 2.03 20.16 -1.15
N GLY A 752 3.31 19.81 -1.06
CA GLY A 752 4.23 20.33 -0.05
C GLY A 752 5.66 20.37 -0.56
N CYS A 753 6.45 21.32 -0.05
CA CYS A 753 7.87 21.42 -0.34
C CYS A 753 8.61 21.93 0.91
N GLY A 754 9.91 21.68 1.00
CA GLY A 754 10.78 22.19 2.06
C GLY A 754 12.26 22.03 1.72
N TYR A 755 13.10 22.78 2.42
CA TYR A 755 14.56 22.65 2.33
C TYR A 755 15.06 21.84 3.52
N LEU A 756 16.08 21.01 3.28
CA LEU A 756 16.85 20.35 4.34
C LEU A 756 18.11 21.17 4.64
N VAL A 757 18.49 21.20 5.91
CA VAL A 757 19.53 22.09 6.45
C VAL A 757 20.95 21.54 6.19
N GLN A 758 21.93 22.41 6.45
CA GLN A 758 23.20 22.66 5.77
C GLN A 758 24.20 21.50 5.57
N ASP A 759 24.13 20.39 6.31
CA ASP A 759 25.12 19.31 6.15
C ASP A 759 24.99 18.55 4.82
N LEU A 760 23.79 18.60 4.21
CA LEU A 760 23.51 18.00 2.91
C LEU A 760 23.69 18.99 1.74
N GLY A 761 24.10 20.23 1.97
CA GLY A 761 24.03 21.27 0.94
C GLY A 761 22.59 21.61 0.55
N ASP A 762 22.38 22.17 -0.65
CA ASP A 762 21.09 22.68 -1.09
C ASP A 762 20.16 21.53 -1.54
N VAL A 763 19.58 20.81 -0.58
CA VAL A 763 18.69 19.67 -0.82
C VAL A 763 17.24 20.08 -0.61
N ILE A 764 16.39 19.73 -1.58
CA ILE A 764 14.99 20.11 -1.59
C ILE A 764 14.13 18.86 -1.49
N VAL A 765 13.09 18.94 -0.69
CA VAL A 765 12.09 17.89 -0.53
C VAL A 765 10.80 18.33 -1.20
N SER A 766 10.22 17.43 -1.99
CA SER A 766 8.90 17.62 -2.58
C SER A 766 7.97 16.50 -2.16
N LEU A 767 6.71 16.85 -1.93
CA LEU A 767 5.67 15.90 -1.58
C LEU A 767 4.50 16.02 -2.57
N SER A 768 4.25 14.95 -3.32
CA SER A 768 3.16 14.88 -4.28
C SER A 768 1.82 14.47 -3.64
N VAL A 769 0.71 14.83 -4.29
CA VAL A 769 -0.61 14.25 -4.02
C VAL A 769 -0.64 12.72 -4.21
N SER A 770 0.24 12.16 -5.05
CA SER A 770 0.30 10.71 -5.32
C SER A 770 0.82 9.87 -4.15
N GLY A 771 1.26 10.48 -3.04
CA GLY A 771 1.88 9.73 -1.94
C GLY A 771 3.41 9.74 -1.98
N THR A 772 4.03 10.26 -3.04
CA THR A 772 5.48 10.18 -3.22
C THR A 772 6.21 11.38 -2.59
N LEU A 773 7.07 11.11 -1.62
CA LEU A 773 8.10 11.99 -1.11
C LEU A 773 9.35 11.83 -1.98
N ARG A 774 9.87 12.91 -2.54
CA ARG A 774 11.13 12.90 -3.30
C ARG A 774 12.11 13.89 -2.70
N VAL A 775 13.37 13.47 -2.61
CA VAL A 775 14.50 14.28 -2.17
C VAL A 775 15.38 14.58 -3.37
N TRP A 776 15.65 15.85 -3.59
CA TRP A 776 16.32 16.39 -4.77
C TRP A 776 17.63 17.04 -4.38
N ASP A 777 18.67 16.78 -5.15
CA ASP A 777 19.82 17.67 -5.15
C ASP A 777 19.49 18.91 -5.98
N ASN A 778 19.50 20.09 -5.35
CA ASN A 778 19.26 21.32 -6.10
C ASN A 778 20.34 21.51 -7.17
N PHE A 779 21.60 21.12 -6.93
CA PHE A 779 22.69 21.35 -7.88
C PHE A 779 22.54 20.52 -9.16
N SER A 780 22.52 19.19 -9.06
CA SER A 780 22.45 18.26 -10.20
C SER A 780 21.04 18.10 -10.79
N ARG A 781 20.00 18.55 -10.11
CA ARG A 781 18.58 18.35 -10.48
C ARG A 781 18.14 16.88 -10.50
N GLN A 782 18.92 15.99 -9.89
CA GLN A 782 18.59 14.58 -9.82
C GLN A 782 17.82 14.25 -8.54
N VAL A 783 16.97 13.23 -8.63
CA VAL A 783 16.33 12.63 -7.46
C VAL A 783 17.39 11.80 -6.75
N LEU A 784 17.70 12.17 -5.51
CA LEU A 784 18.64 11.45 -4.65
C LEU A 784 17.97 10.25 -3.96
N GLY A 785 16.68 10.36 -3.67
CA GLY A 785 15.91 9.30 -3.03
C GLY A 785 14.42 9.60 -3.05
N PHE A 786 13.60 8.57 -2.89
CA PHE A 786 12.15 8.72 -2.79
C PHE A 786 11.54 7.69 -1.84
N MET A 787 10.36 8.00 -1.32
CA MET A 787 9.54 7.11 -0.49
C MET A 787 8.08 7.28 -0.89
N HIS A 788 7.33 6.17 -0.96
CA HIS A 788 5.93 6.17 -1.33
C HIS A 788 5.05 5.84 -0.13
N PHE A 789 3.97 6.60 0.04
CA PHE A 789 2.98 6.41 1.09
C PHE A 789 1.60 6.13 0.48
N GLU A 790 0.91 5.10 0.97
CA GLU A 790 -0.43 4.71 0.48
C GLU A 790 -1.57 5.52 1.12
N SER A 791 -1.29 6.34 2.15
CA SER A 791 -2.27 7.16 2.85
C SER A 791 -2.28 8.61 2.37
N LYS A 792 -3.45 9.27 2.48
CA LYS A 792 -3.63 10.66 2.08
C LYS A 792 -2.71 11.59 2.87
N LEU A 793 -1.81 12.24 2.15
CA LEU A 793 -0.91 13.22 2.73
C LEU A 793 -1.65 14.49 3.12
N ARG A 794 -1.35 15.05 4.29
CA ARG A 794 -1.91 16.31 4.78
C ARG A 794 -0.91 17.45 4.67
N ARG A 795 0.26 17.29 5.30
CA ARG A 795 1.28 18.33 5.46
C ARG A 795 2.68 17.71 5.47
N ILE A 796 3.67 18.56 5.21
CA ILE A 796 5.09 18.26 5.37
C ILE A 796 5.72 19.39 6.17
N ALA A 797 6.66 19.05 7.05
CA ALA A 797 7.56 19.98 7.71
C ALA A 797 8.98 19.44 7.62
N THR A 798 9.95 20.32 7.42
CA THR A 798 11.37 19.99 7.49
C THR A 798 11.94 20.54 8.80
N SER A 799 12.91 19.84 9.39
CA SER A 799 13.58 20.31 10.59
C SER A 799 14.46 21.53 10.25
N PRO A 800 14.51 22.55 11.13
CA PRO A 800 15.36 23.73 10.94
C PRO A 800 16.83 23.49 11.31
N VAL A 801 17.15 22.37 11.96
CA VAL A 801 18.50 22.05 12.43
C VAL A 801 19.00 20.77 11.79
N ASP A 802 18.23 19.69 11.93
CA ASP A 802 18.64 18.36 11.49
C ASP A 802 18.16 18.04 10.07
N THR A 803 18.76 17.04 9.45
CA THR A 803 18.37 16.54 8.13
C THR A 803 17.12 15.64 8.23
N GLN A 804 16.04 16.20 8.77
CA GLN A 804 14.80 15.46 9.07
C GLN A 804 13.58 16.04 8.35
N VAL A 805 12.65 15.15 8.04
CA VAL A 805 11.34 15.49 7.45
C VAL A 805 10.25 14.82 8.27
N CYS A 806 9.24 15.58 8.68
CA CYS A 806 8.00 15.06 9.22
C CYS A 806 6.91 15.13 8.16
N VAL A 807 6.29 13.99 7.88
CA VAL A 807 5.19 13.84 6.94
C VAL A 807 3.94 13.49 7.75
N ALA A 808 2.92 14.36 7.68
CA ALA A 808 1.62 14.07 8.26
C ALA A 808 0.74 13.36 7.22
N LEU A 809 0.39 12.12 7.51
CA LEU A 809 -0.65 11.36 6.81
C LEU A 809 -2.01 11.66 7.48
N GLU A 810 -3.08 11.07 6.96
CA GLU A 810 -4.43 11.30 7.48
C GLU A 810 -4.64 10.73 8.89
N ASP A 811 -3.96 9.62 9.16
CA ASP A 811 -4.12 8.73 10.31
C ASP A 811 -2.88 8.67 11.22
N LYS A 812 -1.70 9.04 10.70
CA LYS A 812 -0.42 8.96 11.42
C LYS A 812 0.56 10.04 10.96
N ILE A 813 1.64 10.20 11.72
CA ILE A 813 2.82 10.97 11.30
C ILE A 813 3.96 10.01 10.98
N VAL A 814 4.83 10.39 10.06
CA VAL A 814 6.05 9.66 9.74
C VAL A 814 7.21 10.64 9.84
N ILE A 815 8.18 10.34 10.70
CA ILE A 815 9.42 11.12 10.81
C ILE A 815 10.51 10.36 10.06
N VAL A 816 11.12 11.04 9.10
CA VAL A 816 12.14 10.49 8.20
C VAL A 816 13.45 11.23 8.43
N ASN A 817 14.48 10.51 8.84
CA ASN A 817 15.86 10.99 8.85
C ASN A 817 16.47 10.79 7.47
N VAL A 818 17.12 11.83 6.96
CA VAL A 818 17.80 11.82 5.66
C VAL A 818 19.30 11.76 5.92
N HIS A 819 19.88 10.58 5.71
CA HIS A 819 21.30 10.35 5.87
C HIS A 819 21.99 10.38 4.50
N ARG A 820 23.07 11.14 4.38
CA ARG A 820 24.08 10.85 3.35
C ARG A 820 24.90 9.67 3.81
N PRO A 821 25.18 8.69 2.94
CA PRO A 821 26.21 7.74 3.25
C PRO A 821 27.53 8.52 3.36
N GLU A 822 28.22 8.39 4.49
CA GLU A 822 29.53 9.00 4.68
C GLU A 822 30.46 8.48 3.56
N LEU A 823 30.98 9.41 2.77
CA LEU A 823 32.13 9.15 1.93
C LEU A 823 33.34 9.32 2.85
N ASP A 824 33.95 8.19 3.19
CA ASP A 824 35.18 7.96 3.96
C ASP A 824 35.01 7.56 5.43
#